data_AF-L7U8J5-F1
#
_entry.id   AF-L7U8J5-F1
#
_cell.length_a   1.000
_cell.length_b   1.000
_cell.length_c   1.000
_cell.angle_alpha   90.00
_cell.angle_beta   90.00
_cell.angle_gamma   90.00
#
_symmetry.space_group_name_H-M   'P 1'
#
loop_
_entity.id
_entity.type
_entity.pdbx_description
1 polymer ?
#
loop_
_entity_poly.entity_id
_entity_poly.type
_entity_poly.pdbx_seq_one_letter_code
_entity_poly.pdbx_strand_id
1 'polypeptide(L)'
;MSWSFRALLAPLTALLLVTSACGDDDPPKKDPVCCEPDAGTGEPDGGHPEPDGGGNPGPGETVVMCPAADLAPPTTGSCTVESGDSARLFTGIILAPDKVYQGGQMLVDGAGTIQCVGCDCAKSPGASSATRVTCPQAVVSPGLINSHDHITFQTPPYVAASDADERYEHRHDWRKGNNSHTRVNQGKPVGADGIRWGELRQLMSGTTSVAGSGGMKGLLRNLDAPNDSETGGNQEGLGAGSGAEYQTFPLGDGDSGRELTSGCGYERIDSSSVIPALSAYLPHIAEGIETSALNEFLCLSGQQSGGKDILSARTAVIHGIGLRAEDIQKMAGKGTSLIWSPRSNVSLYGDTAAVPLYKSLGVNVALGTDWLLSGSMNILRELRCADSLNATHFNKALSDAETWAMVTANAAHAFQATRAGALAPGKVADVAIFRLNGHASSPHRAVIMAEAADVVLTMRGGKALYGDSTLVSALGGTQCDTLDVCGSERAVCLQSEIGMSLSALSAANPGAYPLFSCQAPTNEPVCEPRRASTNSRFPASVAGSTPYSSGPSAQDKDGDGIPDAQDNCPAVFNPIRPMDQGKQPDVDGDGVGDACDVCPFAPGTTECSRPNPNDADGDGVINAVDNCPTTANPDQADKDGDGKGDVCDLCATANPGDMACPLSIYDVKQPVSDGGSAWMGQRVALSGLTVTGVGPTGFFAQVHPSESGYRGADYSGGFIFTKSAPATTVVVGARVDVSATVTNYFGQVQLDAPTVTVLGKAATPVAPEAVTPAEATTGGSRARALEGVLVRVTKVEVTDIAPPPGGGDKAPTGEFEVTGSLRINDYLHTFSLPAKGTQFASITGVLELRNDHSKIEPRSADDLVEGTGEATLISLAPTGVFVRAGVNGPTFPEPLTVTLGAPAPQDLVVSVTSSNPAVTVANNQVVVPMGARSAVVVLNTAATHEPGQEKATLTATLAGVSLDATVRVLAAQEPSALAMLTPETSDVRAGATVAFTVTMDVPPAVDTVVSLAVQPAELATVPAQVVVRADSLTAKFDLVAAKVAGEGTVVATLGAQSVSAKLKVQAAPSGPDHIVISEVAPAGPSDASDEFVELFNPTSRVVDLAGWKLQYKSATGKAYISVSLPDNAVIQPRGYYLVVHASYAGTPKGDASWGTDFSMSASRTGGGNLRIGPPELTEKLNDPATVDAFAYGTGDSPEGSAFPSIPVAAGSYERKASVTSTSGTMEDGADALLGNGQDSGDNAADFVLRAKRQPQNSSSPTE
;
A
#
# COMPACT_ATOMS: atom_id res chain seq x y z
N MET A 1 4.64 54.34 -17.06
CA MET A 1 4.26 53.32 -18.06
C MET A 1 4.27 51.98 -17.37
N SER A 2 3.10 51.46 -17.03
CA SER A 2 2.87 50.13 -16.47
C SER A 2 1.35 49.90 -16.48
N TRP A 3 0.90 48.68 -16.78
CA TRP A 3 -0.52 48.32 -16.82
C TRP A 3 -0.84 47.37 -15.67
N SER A 4 -1.98 47.57 -15.00
CA SER A 4 -2.52 46.62 -14.01
C SER A 4 -3.96 46.94 -13.58
N PHE A 5 -4.78 45.89 -13.56
CA PHE A 5 -5.94 45.64 -12.67
C PHE A 5 -7.29 46.42 -12.77
N ARG A 6 -8.34 45.64 -12.43
CA ARG A 6 -9.70 45.98 -11.92
C ARG A 6 -10.85 46.39 -12.87
N ALA A 7 -11.70 45.39 -13.15
CA ALA A 7 -13.09 45.25 -12.65
C ALA A 7 -14.28 46.09 -13.19
N LEU A 8 -15.42 45.40 -13.31
CA LEU A 8 -16.83 45.83 -13.12
C LEU A 8 -17.44 46.96 -13.98
N LEU A 9 -18.47 46.62 -14.78
CA LEU A 9 -19.86 47.15 -14.70
C LEU A 9 -20.73 46.75 -15.93
N ALA A 10 -22.06 46.63 -15.73
CA ALA A 10 -23.07 46.63 -16.81
C ALA A 10 -23.46 48.09 -17.18
N PRO A 11 -24.33 48.40 -18.19
CA PRO A 11 -25.79 48.32 -17.94
C PRO A 11 -26.81 48.34 -19.15
N LEU A 12 -28.09 48.11 -18.80
CA LEU A 12 -29.35 48.84 -19.21
C LEU A 12 -30.12 48.64 -20.56
N THR A 13 -31.45 48.40 -20.40
CA THR A 13 -32.65 48.89 -21.18
C THR A 13 -32.89 48.45 -22.64
N ALA A 14 -34.12 48.23 -23.16
CA ALA A 14 -35.52 48.19 -22.65
C ALA A 14 -36.43 47.46 -23.71
N LEU A 15 -37.78 47.47 -23.81
CA LEU A 15 -38.91 48.28 -23.24
C LEU A 15 -40.28 47.56 -23.47
N LEU A 16 -41.37 48.11 -22.89
CA LEU A 16 -42.82 47.84 -23.10
C LEU A 16 -43.48 46.65 -22.35
N LEU A 17 -44.74 46.73 -21.85
CA LEU A 17 -45.51 47.82 -21.18
C LEU A 17 -46.92 47.32 -20.74
N VAL A 18 -47.50 47.97 -19.70
CA VAL A 18 -48.92 47.93 -19.23
C VAL A 18 -49.39 46.61 -18.60
N THR A 19 -50.06 46.52 -17.44
CA THR A 19 -50.14 47.25 -16.13
C THR A 19 -50.54 46.16 -15.08
N SER A 20 -51.06 46.31 -13.84
CA SER A 20 -51.64 47.36 -12.98
C SER A 20 -51.77 46.77 -11.54
N ALA A 21 -51.88 47.47 -10.41
CA ALA A 21 -51.85 48.91 -10.11
C ALA A 21 -51.34 49.14 -8.64
N CYS A 22 -52.00 50.01 -7.85
CA CYS A 22 -51.68 50.40 -6.46
C CYS A 22 -52.43 49.53 -5.42
N GLY A 23 -52.06 49.50 -4.13
CA GLY A 23 -50.91 50.11 -3.45
C GLY A 23 -51.11 50.25 -1.93
N ASP A 24 -49.99 50.41 -1.21
CA ASP A 24 -49.72 51.05 0.10
C ASP A 24 -50.72 50.90 1.28
N ASP A 25 -50.27 50.31 2.41
CA ASP A 25 -49.72 51.06 3.57
C ASP A 25 -49.14 50.11 4.66
N ASP A 26 -48.27 50.62 5.53
CA ASP A 26 -47.37 49.88 6.47
C ASP A 26 -47.14 50.69 7.78
N PRO A 27 -46.27 50.31 8.74
CA PRO A 27 -46.26 49.17 9.69
C PRO A 27 -47.03 49.57 11.01
N PRO A 28 -46.62 49.40 12.30
CA PRO A 28 -45.63 48.51 12.96
C PRO A 28 -45.96 47.89 14.37
N LYS A 29 -45.15 46.87 14.73
CA LYS A 29 -44.52 46.59 16.06
C LYS A 29 -45.29 45.91 17.24
N LYS A 30 -44.59 44.87 17.75
CA LYS A 30 -44.30 44.46 19.16
C LYS A 30 -45.18 43.42 19.89
N ASP A 31 -44.52 42.30 20.17
CA ASP A 31 -44.53 41.41 21.36
C ASP A 31 -44.62 42.17 22.72
N PRO A 32 -45.04 41.55 23.87
CA PRO A 32 -44.53 40.23 24.32
C PRO A 32 -45.33 39.31 25.31
N VAL A 33 -44.99 38.00 25.25
CA VAL A 33 -44.67 37.07 26.38
C VAL A 33 -45.76 36.57 27.38
N CYS A 34 -45.84 35.22 27.48
CA CYS A 34 -46.31 34.31 28.56
C CYS A 34 -47.74 34.40 29.17
N CYS A 35 -48.46 33.25 29.17
CA CYS A 35 -48.64 32.38 30.35
C CYS A 35 -49.59 31.17 30.08
N GLU A 36 -49.25 30.00 30.62
CA GLU A 36 -50.13 28.82 30.84
C GLU A 36 -50.71 28.83 32.29
N PRO A 37 -51.57 27.90 32.79
CA PRO A 37 -51.95 26.56 32.25
C PRO A 37 -53.44 26.10 32.38
N ASP A 38 -53.68 24.87 31.90
CA ASP A 38 -54.40 23.74 32.55
C ASP A 38 -55.87 23.30 32.26
N ALA A 39 -56.00 21.96 32.22
CA ALA A 39 -57.08 21.05 32.64
C ALA A 39 -58.42 20.82 31.83
N GLY A 40 -58.57 19.59 31.32
CA GLY A 40 -59.83 18.79 31.30
C GLY A 40 -60.43 18.40 29.93
N THR A 41 -61.11 17.24 29.72
CA THR A 41 -61.41 16.04 30.56
C THR A 41 -61.91 14.85 29.70
N GLY A 42 -61.54 13.59 30.05
CA GLY A 42 -62.47 12.43 30.01
C GLY A 42 -62.40 11.40 28.85
N GLU A 43 -62.06 10.15 29.21
CA GLU A 43 -62.23 8.85 28.50
C GLU A 43 -63.71 8.38 28.40
N PRO A 44 -64.11 7.27 27.70
CA PRO A 44 -63.30 6.09 27.29
C PRO A 44 -63.55 5.50 25.87
N ASP A 45 -62.92 4.33 25.62
CA ASP A 45 -62.78 3.61 24.36
C ASP A 45 -64.06 3.04 23.70
N GLY A 46 -63.96 2.78 22.38
CA GLY A 46 -64.90 1.99 21.59
C GLY A 46 -64.31 1.59 20.24
N GLY A 47 -63.47 0.55 20.20
CA GLY A 47 -62.61 0.25 19.05
C GLY A 47 -63.25 -0.45 17.85
N HIS A 48 -62.59 -0.30 16.70
CA HIS A 48 -62.72 -1.12 15.50
C HIS A 48 -61.30 -1.28 14.88
N PRO A 49 -60.95 -2.40 14.23
CA PRO A 49 -59.63 -2.57 13.63
C PRO A 49 -59.58 -1.94 12.24
N GLU A 50 -58.61 -1.05 12.00
CA GLU A 50 -58.22 -0.65 10.65
C GLU A 50 -57.08 -1.56 10.15
N PRO A 51 -57.15 -2.07 8.90
CA PRO A 51 -56.05 -2.80 8.29
C PRO A 51 -55.02 -1.86 7.66
N ASP A 52 -53.76 -2.31 7.66
CA ASP A 52 -52.73 -1.99 6.67
C ASP A 52 -52.49 -0.50 6.38
N GLY A 53 -51.71 0.15 7.26
CA GLY A 53 -51.10 1.46 7.01
C GLY A 53 -50.02 1.40 5.93
N GLY A 54 -50.43 1.24 4.68
CA GLY A 54 -49.57 1.24 3.50
C GLY A 54 -48.82 2.56 3.35
N GLY A 55 -47.50 2.49 3.15
CA GLY A 55 -46.70 3.65 2.77
C GLY A 55 -47.09 4.18 1.40
N ASN A 56 -46.85 5.47 1.15
CA ASN A 56 -46.81 5.95 -0.22
C ASN A 56 -45.71 5.17 -0.98
N PRO A 57 -45.92 4.79 -2.25
CA PRO A 57 -44.83 4.31 -3.10
C PRO A 57 -43.76 5.40 -3.18
N GLY A 58 -42.48 5.00 -3.22
CA GLY A 58 -41.37 5.95 -3.31
C GLY A 58 -41.43 6.77 -4.61
N PRO A 59 -40.82 7.97 -4.65
CA PRO A 59 -40.75 8.78 -5.87
C PRO A 59 -39.91 8.07 -6.96
N GLY A 60 -40.57 7.24 -7.77
CA GLY A 60 -39.98 6.46 -8.86
C GLY A 60 -40.74 5.18 -9.22
N GLU A 61 -41.38 4.52 -8.25
CA GLU A 61 -41.97 3.18 -8.44
C GLU A 61 -43.15 3.17 -9.45
N THR A 62 -42.90 2.66 -10.66
CA THR A 62 -43.92 2.52 -11.71
C THR A 62 -44.44 1.07 -11.79
N VAL A 63 -45.66 0.83 -11.32
CA VAL A 63 -46.35 -0.47 -11.48
C VAL A 63 -46.97 -0.56 -12.88
N VAL A 64 -46.58 -1.60 -13.63
CA VAL A 64 -47.07 -1.86 -14.99
C VAL A 64 -47.97 -3.09 -14.99
N MET A 65 -49.26 -2.90 -15.29
CA MET A 65 -50.23 -3.99 -15.43
C MET A 65 -50.10 -4.66 -16.79
N CYS A 66 -49.60 -5.90 -16.82
CA CYS A 66 -49.39 -6.67 -18.04
C CYS A 66 -50.59 -7.60 -18.35
N PRO A 67 -50.75 -8.10 -19.60
CA PRO A 67 -51.89 -8.93 -20.00
C PRO A 67 -52.04 -10.27 -19.26
N ALA A 68 -51.02 -10.71 -18.52
CA ALA A 68 -51.05 -11.93 -17.70
C ALA A 68 -51.28 -11.66 -16.19
N ALA A 69 -51.63 -10.43 -15.80
CA ALA A 69 -51.92 -10.07 -14.40
C ALA A 69 -53.13 -10.85 -13.83
N ASP A 70 -54.13 -11.13 -14.66
CA ASP A 70 -55.38 -11.81 -14.28
C ASP A 70 -55.28 -13.36 -14.35
N LEU A 71 -54.09 -13.93 -14.48
CA LEU A 71 -53.92 -15.39 -14.52
C LEU A 71 -54.29 -16.01 -13.17
N ALA A 72 -55.18 -17.00 -13.19
CA ALA A 72 -55.57 -17.75 -12.01
C ALA A 72 -54.37 -18.51 -11.41
N PRO A 73 -54.23 -18.56 -10.07
CA PRO A 73 -53.14 -19.30 -9.44
C PRO A 73 -53.24 -20.82 -9.68
N PRO A 74 -52.13 -21.57 -9.56
CA PRO A 74 -52.13 -23.02 -9.72
C PRO A 74 -53.06 -23.71 -8.72
N THR A 75 -53.61 -24.88 -9.09
CA THR A 75 -54.39 -25.72 -8.17
C THR A 75 -53.54 -26.35 -7.06
N THR A 76 -52.23 -26.39 -7.23
CA THR A 76 -51.23 -26.98 -6.32
C THR A 76 -49.88 -26.31 -6.54
N GLY A 77 -49.21 -25.87 -5.47
CA GLY A 77 -47.90 -25.23 -5.55
C GLY A 77 -47.94 -23.79 -6.06
N SER A 78 -46.77 -23.16 -6.13
CA SER A 78 -46.62 -21.72 -6.40
C SER A 78 -46.55 -21.37 -7.90
N CYS A 79 -46.20 -22.36 -8.74
CA CYS A 79 -45.97 -22.21 -10.18
C CYS A 79 -46.50 -23.44 -10.96
N THR A 80 -46.86 -23.23 -12.23
CA THR A 80 -46.96 -24.30 -13.24
C THR A 80 -45.76 -24.26 -14.19
N VAL A 81 -45.41 -25.40 -14.79
CA VAL A 81 -44.34 -25.51 -15.79
C VAL A 81 -44.83 -26.25 -17.03
N GLU A 82 -44.57 -25.69 -18.21
CA GLU A 82 -44.75 -26.36 -19.50
C GLU A 82 -43.37 -26.58 -20.14
N SER A 83 -42.96 -27.84 -20.31
CA SER A 83 -41.61 -28.18 -20.79
C SER A 83 -41.38 -27.76 -22.25
N GLY A 84 -40.24 -27.13 -22.51
CA GLY A 84 -39.75 -26.74 -23.83
C GLY A 84 -38.29 -27.13 -24.03
N ASP A 85 -37.49 -26.23 -24.59
CA ASP A 85 -36.03 -26.34 -24.65
C ASP A 85 -35.34 -25.76 -23.39
N SER A 86 -34.03 -25.52 -23.47
CA SER A 86 -33.21 -25.03 -22.35
C SER A 86 -33.43 -23.55 -22.01
N ALA A 87 -34.00 -22.74 -22.92
CA ALA A 87 -34.43 -21.38 -22.61
C ALA A 87 -35.68 -21.42 -21.72
N ARG A 88 -35.92 -20.33 -20.97
CA ARG A 88 -36.94 -20.26 -19.92
C ARG A 88 -37.72 -18.96 -20.01
N LEU A 89 -39.04 -19.05 -20.17
CA LEU A 89 -39.94 -17.91 -20.12
C LEU A 89 -40.70 -17.93 -18.78
N PHE A 90 -40.25 -17.11 -17.84
CA PHE A 90 -40.95 -16.85 -16.59
C PHE A 90 -42.13 -15.89 -16.84
N THR A 91 -43.22 -16.06 -16.10
CA THR A 91 -44.39 -15.16 -16.08
C THR A 91 -44.93 -15.09 -14.65
N GLY A 92 -45.06 -13.89 -14.08
CA GLY A 92 -45.39 -13.67 -12.68
C GLY A 92 -45.35 -12.19 -12.33
N ILE A 93 -45.06 -11.83 -11.08
CA ILE A 93 -44.85 -10.43 -10.69
C ILE A 93 -43.34 -10.17 -10.76
N ILE A 94 -42.87 -9.46 -11.78
CA ILE A 94 -41.43 -9.27 -12.02
C ILE A 94 -40.97 -7.96 -11.39
N LEU A 95 -39.96 -8.04 -10.51
CA LEU A 95 -39.25 -6.88 -9.98
C LEU A 95 -38.11 -6.51 -10.94
N ALA A 96 -38.37 -5.59 -11.86
CA ALA A 96 -37.32 -4.96 -12.65
C ALA A 96 -36.78 -3.73 -11.90
N PRO A 97 -35.57 -3.22 -12.22
CA PRO A 97 -34.91 -2.20 -11.39
C PRO A 97 -35.70 -0.90 -11.19
N ASP A 98 -36.50 -0.51 -12.19
CA ASP A 98 -37.27 0.74 -12.22
C ASP A 98 -38.79 0.53 -12.20
N LYS A 99 -39.25 -0.73 -12.29
CA LYS A 99 -40.64 -1.08 -12.61
C LYS A 99 -41.05 -2.42 -11.98
N VAL A 100 -42.27 -2.45 -11.44
CA VAL A 100 -42.93 -3.70 -11.03
C VAL A 100 -43.88 -4.13 -12.15
N TYR A 101 -43.57 -5.20 -12.86
CA TYR A 101 -44.44 -5.74 -13.92
C TYR A 101 -45.40 -6.78 -13.33
N GLN A 102 -46.63 -6.36 -13.03
CA GLN A 102 -47.70 -7.22 -12.54
C GLN A 102 -48.19 -8.14 -13.67
N GLY A 103 -47.94 -9.44 -13.58
CA GLY A 103 -48.13 -10.36 -14.71
C GLY A 103 -47.08 -10.17 -15.81
N GLY A 104 -45.92 -9.61 -15.48
CA GLY A 104 -44.79 -9.47 -16.39
C GLY A 104 -44.17 -10.80 -16.79
N GLN A 105 -43.27 -10.73 -17.76
CA GLN A 105 -42.54 -11.86 -18.32
C GLN A 105 -41.04 -11.59 -18.30
N MET A 106 -40.26 -12.66 -18.15
CA MET A 106 -38.80 -12.63 -18.30
C MET A 106 -38.35 -13.82 -19.14
N LEU A 107 -37.59 -13.57 -20.20
CA LEU A 107 -36.95 -14.60 -21.00
C LEU A 107 -35.49 -14.75 -20.59
N VAL A 108 -35.07 -15.98 -20.31
CA VAL A 108 -33.69 -16.41 -20.08
C VAL A 108 -33.31 -17.41 -21.16
N ASP A 109 -32.10 -17.32 -21.71
CA ASP A 109 -31.62 -18.29 -22.70
C ASP A 109 -31.06 -19.59 -22.09
N GLY A 110 -30.69 -20.54 -22.95
CA GLY A 110 -30.07 -21.80 -22.55
C GLY A 110 -28.64 -21.69 -22.02
N ALA A 111 -28.04 -20.49 -21.98
CA ALA A 111 -26.74 -20.20 -21.37
C ALA A 111 -26.89 -19.47 -20.01
N GLY A 112 -28.11 -19.14 -19.59
CA GLY A 112 -28.38 -18.45 -18.33
C GLY A 112 -28.24 -16.93 -18.41
N THR A 113 -28.35 -16.31 -19.58
CA THR A 113 -28.41 -14.84 -19.73
C THR A 113 -29.86 -14.38 -19.91
N ILE A 114 -30.22 -13.25 -19.30
CA ILE A 114 -31.53 -12.62 -19.46
C ILE A 114 -31.59 -11.96 -20.85
N GLN A 115 -32.62 -12.26 -21.62
CA GLN A 115 -32.82 -11.79 -23.00
C GLN A 115 -33.96 -10.78 -23.14
N CYS A 116 -34.90 -10.74 -22.19
CA CYS A 116 -36.01 -9.80 -22.17
C CYS A 116 -36.65 -9.74 -20.78
N VAL A 117 -37.08 -8.55 -20.35
CA VAL A 117 -37.98 -8.32 -19.21
C VAL A 117 -39.04 -7.31 -19.61
N GLY A 118 -40.32 -7.61 -19.36
CA GLY A 118 -41.45 -6.74 -19.72
C GLY A 118 -42.77 -7.49 -19.92
N CYS A 119 -43.80 -6.84 -20.43
CA CYS A 119 -45.15 -7.44 -20.51
C CYS A 119 -45.35 -8.51 -21.60
N ASP A 120 -44.47 -8.61 -22.60
CA ASP A 120 -44.71 -9.43 -23.80
C ASP A 120 -43.46 -10.15 -24.35
N CYS A 121 -42.50 -10.49 -23.49
CA CYS A 121 -41.31 -11.28 -23.84
C CYS A 121 -41.62 -12.64 -24.49
N ALA A 122 -42.86 -13.14 -24.42
CA ALA A 122 -43.34 -14.26 -25.24
C ALA A 122 -43.23 -14.04 -26.76
N LYS A 123 -43.04 -12.79 -27.22
CA LYS A 123 -42.79 -12.42 -28.63
C LYS A 123 -41.30 -12.44 -29.02
N SER A 124 -40.39 -12.43 -28.04
CA SER A 124 -38.95 -12.34 -28.29
C SER A 124 -38.40 -13.62 -28.94
N PRO A 125 -37.31 -13.55 -29.73
CA PRO A 125 -36.67 -14.73 -30.30
C PRO A 125 -36.36 -15.80 -29.23
N GLY A 126 -36.64 -17.07 -29.52
CA GLY A 126 -36.48 -18.19 -28.58
C GLY A 126 -37.67 -18.42 -27.62
N ALA A 127 -38.50 -17.42 -27.32
CA ALA A 127 -39.60 -17.56 -26.36
C ALA A 127 -40.72 -18.52 -26.81
N SER A 128 -40.77 -18.89 -28.09
CA SER A 128 -41.76 -19.84 -28.62
C SER A 128 -41.43 -21.31 -28.32
N SER A 129 -40.16 -21.65 -28.10
CA SER A 129 -39.70 -23.01 -27.76
C SER A 129 -39.18 -23.14 -26.33
N ALA A 130 -38.91 -22.03 -25.64
CA ALA A 130 -38.53 -21.98 -24.23
C ALA A 130 -39.51 -22.72 -23.30
N THR A 131 -38.97 -23.37 -22.27
CA THR A 131 -39.71 -23.91 -21.12
C THR A 131 -40.45 -22.79 -20.40
N ARG A 132 -41.77 -22.91 -20.19
CA ARG A 132 -42.61 -21.86 -19.62
C ARG A 132 -42.82 -22.09 -18.13
N VAL A 133 -42.60 -21.06 -17.33
CA VAL A 133 -42.76 -21.10 -15.86
C VAL A 133 -43.74 -20.01 -15.47
N THR A 134 -44.95 -20.38 -15.04
CA THR A 134 -46.03 -19.42 -14.76
C THR A 134 -46.39 -19.44 -13.29
N CYS A 135 -46.13 -18.34 -12.59
CA CYS A 135 -46.31 -18.18 -11.15
C CYS A 135 -47.13 -16.90 -10.85
N PRO A 136 -48.45 -16.88 -11.10
CA PRO A 136 -49.24 -15.63 -11.06
C PRO A 136 -49.33 -14.95 -9.69
N GLN A 137 -49.08 -15.69 -8.61
CA GLN A 137 -49.05 -15.20 -7.22
C GLN A 137 -47.66 -15.38 -6.58
N ALA A 138 -46.61 -15.32 -7.39
CA ALA A 138 -45.23 -15.28 -6.93
C ALA A 138 -44.48 -14.06 -7.50
N VAL A 139 -43.55 -13.56 -6.70
CA VAL A 139 -42.68 -12.43 -7.00
C VAL A 139 -41.35 -12.98 -7.51
N VAL A 140 -40.92 -12.51 -8.68
CA VAL A 140 -39.67 -12.87 -9.34
C VAL A 140 -38.69 -11.71 -9.13
N SER A 141 -37.71 -11.95 -8.27
CA SER A 141 -36.64 -11.03 -7.86
C SER A 141 -35.32 -11.43 -8.54
N PRO A 142 -34.34 -10.53 -8.67
CA PRO A 142 -32.94 -10.93 -8.74
C PRO A 142 -32.61 -11.89 -7.58
N GLY A 143 -31.66 -12.79 -7.80
CA GLY A 143 -31.04 -13.55 -6.73
C GLY A 143 -30.46 -12.61 -5.68
N LEU A 144 -30.70 -12.90 -4.40
CA LEU A 144 -30.26 -12.01 -3.32
C LEU A 144 -28.74 -12.07 -3.18
N ILE A 145 -28.15 -10.96 -2.75
CA ILE A 145 -26.73 -10.84 -2.48
C ILE A 145 -26.56 -10.55 -0.99
N ASN A 146 -25.84 -11.40 -0.28
CA ASN A 146 -25.43 -11.12 1.08
C ASN A 146 -24.08 -10.39 1.07
N SER A 147 -24.09 -9.10 1.38
CA SER A 147 -22.92 -8.24 1.17
C SER A 147 -21.82 -8.43 2.22
N HIS A 148 -22.11 -9.15 3.31
CA HIS A 148 -21.09 -9.54 4.30
C HIS A 148 -21.60 -10.70 5.18
N ASP A 149 -20.80 -11.77 5.29
CA ASP A 149 -20.92 -12.88 6.25
C ASP A 149 -19.49 -13.20 6.75
N HIS A 150 -19.36 -13.95 7.84
CA HIS A 150 -18.15 -14.75 8.06
C HIS A 150 -18.52 -16.24 8.09
N ILE A 151 -18.80 -16.77 6.90
CA ILE A 151 -19.32 -18.12 6.64
C ILE A 151 -18.39 -19.23 7.14
N THR A 152 -17.10 -18.87 7.27
CA THR A 152 -15.98 -19.59 7.87
C THR A 152 -16.13 -19.83 9.38
N PHE A 153 -17.03 -19.14 10.09
CA PHE A 153 -17.34 -19.35 11.51
C PHE A 153 -18.80 -19.81 11.67
N GLN A 154 -19.00 -20.93 12.37
CA GLN A 154 -20.32 -21.58 12.51
C GLN A 154 -20.68 -21.90 13.96
N THR A 155 -20.02 -21.21 14.90
CA THR A 155 -20.42 -21.16 16.30
C THR A 155 -21.85 -20.60 16.39
N PRO A 156 -22.78 -21.25 17.12
CA PRO A 156 -24.12 -20.72 17.31
C PRO A 156 -24.13 -19.32 17.94
N PRO A 157 -25.23 -18.55 17.80
CA PRO A 157 -25.38 -17.21 18.37
C PRO A 157 -24.87 -17.04 19.79
N TYR A 158 -24.18 -15.92 20.01
CA TYR A 158 -23.68 -15.53 21.32
C TYR A 158 -24.85 -15.11 22.20
N VAL A 159 -25.05 -15.86 23.29
CA VAL A 159 -25.97 -15.48 24.36
C VAL A 159 -25.14 -14.94 25.51
N ALA A 160 -25.17 -13.62 25.70
CA ALA A 160 -24.69 -13.00 26.93
C ALA A 160 -25.41 -13.64 28.13
N ALA A 161 -24.75 -13.68 29.29
CA ALA A 161 -25.41 -14.16 30.51
C ALA A 161 -26.71 -13.37 30.74
N SER A 162 -27.81 -14.07 31.04
CA SER A 162 -29.20 -13.55 31.01
C SER A 162 -29.46 -12.29 31.85
N ASP A 163 -28.54 -11.99 32.75
CA ASP A 163 -28.66 -10.98 33.80
C ASP A 163 -27.73 -9.77 33.53
N ALA A 164 -26.98 -9.77 32.42
CA ALA A 164 -25.89 -8.83 32.16
C ALA A 164 -26.26 -7.63 31.27
N ASP A 165 -27.01 -7.85 30.18
CA ASP A 165 -27.26 -6.88 29.09
C ASP A 165 -25.99 -6.12 28.63
N GLU A 166 -24.89 -6.85 28.52
CA GLU A 166 -23.58 -6.32 28.10
C GLU A 166 -23.65 -5.83 26.64
N ARG A 167 -23.09 -4.65 26.38
CA ARG A 167 -22.79 -4.10 25.06
C ARG A 167 -21.34 -3.60 25.05
N TYR A 168 -20.87 -3.22 23.88
CA TYR A 168 -19.50 -2.81 23.61
C TYR A 168 -19.45 -1.39 23.03
N GLU A 169 -18.29 -0.75 23.11
CA GLU A 169 -18.05 0.60 22.61
C GLU A 169 -17.24 0.56 21.31
N HIS A 170 -16.29 -0.37 21.21
CA HIS A 170 -15.46 -0.62 20.04
C HIS A 170 -15.27 -2.12 19.75
N ARG A 171 -14.96 -2.51 18.49
CA ARG A 171 -14.76 -3.93 18.12
C ARG A 171 -13.69 -4.66 18.95
N HIS A 172 -12.75 -3.93 19.51
CA HIS A 172 -11.72 -4.52 20.37
C HIS A 172 -12.24 -5.00 21.73
N ASP A 173 -13.35 -4.46 22.25
CA ASP A 173 -13.92 -4.90 23.53
C ASP A 173 -14.40 -6.34 23.44
N TRP A 174 -15.21 -6.66 22.42
CA TRP A 174 -15.67 -8.03 22.19
C TRP A 174 -14.56 -8.93 21.63
N ARG A 175 -13.64 -8.43 20.77
CA ARG A 175 -12.54 -9.22 20.20
C ARG A 175 -11.48 -9.62 21.22
N LYS A 176 -11.07 -8.70 22.10
CA LYS A 176 -9.89 -8.84 23.00
C LYS A 176 -10.25 -8.84 24.49
N GLY A 177 -11.40 -8.32 24.89
CA GLY A 177 -11.75 -8.05 26.29
C GLY A 177 -11.25 -6.70 26.78
N ASN A 178 -11.13 -5.72 25.87
CA ASN A 178 -10.80 -4.32 26.19
C ASN A 178 -11.88 -3.68 27.09
N ASN A 179 -11.54 -2.52 27.67
CA ASN A 179 -12.40 -1.72 28.54
C ASN A 179 -13.02 -2.49 29.75
N SER A 180 -12.49 -3.67 30.09
CA SER A 180 -13.01 -4.65 31.06
C SER A 180 -14.16 -5.54 30.57
N HIS A 181 -14.57 -5.48 29.30
CA HIS A 181 -15.70 -6.24 28.76
C HIS A 181 -15.40 -7.75 28.58
N THR A 182 -16.44 -8.53 28.34
CA THR A 182 -16.40 -9.98 28.14
C THR A 182 -16.06 -10.29 26.69
N ARG A 183 -14.86 -10.84 26.48
CA ARG A 183 -14.41 -11.33 25.17
C ARG A 183 -15.36 -12.40 24.62
N VAL A 184 -15.89 -12.17 23.42
CA VAL A 184 -16.67 -13.16 22.65
C VAL A 184 -15.70 -14.17 22.03
N ASN A 185 -16.02 -15.46 22.15
CA ASN A 185 -15.18 -16.53 21.59
C ASN A 185 -15.73 -16.96 20.23
N GLN A 186 -15.05 -16.56 19.15
CA GLN A 186 -15.41 -16.90 17.78
C GLN A 186 -15.42 -18.42 17.45
N GLY A 187 -14.77 -19.24 18.28
CA GLY A 187 -14.52 -20.65 17.98
C GLY A 187 -13.31 -20.81 17.05
N LYS A 188 -13.37 -21.80 16.15
CA LYS A 188 -12.33 -22.04 15.13
C LYS A 188 -12.94 -21.93 13.72
N PRO A 189 -12.16 -21.48 12.72
CA PRO A 189 -12.52 -21.62 11.31
C PRO A 189 -12.94 -23.04 10.96
N VAL A 190 -14.02 -23.19 10.20
CA VAL A 190 -14.48 -24.48 9.66
C VAL A 190 -13.77 -24.80 8.33
N GLY A 191 -13.73 -26.08 7.97
CA GLY A 191 -13.20 -26.52 6.67
C GLY A 191 -14.19 -26.28 5.52
N ALA A 192 -13.79 -26.66 4.30
CA ALA A 192 -14.58 -26.49 3.06
C ALA A 192 -16.03 -26.99 3.16
N ASP A 193 -16.26 -28.16 3.78
CA ASP A 193 -17.60 -28.73 3.95
C ASP A 193 -18.43 -28.00 5.02
N GLY A 194 -17.76 -27.31 5.94
CA GLY A 194 -18.39 -26.31 6.80
C GLY A 194 -18.83 -25.10 5.98
N ILE A 195 -17.91 -24.46 5.24
CA ILE A 195 -18.22 -23.29 4.39
C ILE A 195 -19.43 -23.57 3.49
N ARG A 196 -19.45 -24.71 2.80
CA ARG A 196 -20.58 -25.19 1.97
C ARG A 196 -21.91 -25.32 2.71
N TRP A 197 -21.91 -25.68 4.00
CA TRP A 197 -23.11 -25.71 4.83
C TRP A 197 -23.63 -24.29 5.12
N GLY A 198 -22.73 -23.31 5.31
CA GLY A 198 -23.09 -21.90 5.42
C GLY A 198 -23.58 -21.31 4.10
N GLU A 199 -22.96 -21.68 2.97
CA GLU A 199 -23.44 -21.29 1.63
C GLU A 199 -24.84 -21.83 1.37
N LEU A 200 -25.12 -23.08 1.78
CA LEU A 200 -26.44 -23.68 1.68
C LEU A 200 -27.48 -22.94 2.56
N ARG A 201 -27.12 -22.57 3.79
CA ARG A 201 -27.96 -21.75 4.70
C ARG A 201 -28.43 -20.44 4.05
N GLN A 202 -27.54 -19.81 3.26
CA GLN A 202 -27.86 -18.60 2.51
C GLN A 202 -28.63 -18.91 1.20
N LEU A 203 -28.21 -19.92 0.41
CA LEU A 203 -28.89 -20.37 -0.82
C LEU A 203 -30.37 -20.69 -0.60
N MET A 204 -30.69 -21.31 0.55
CA MET A 204 -32.07 -21.63 0.95
C MET A 204 -32.95 -20.40 1.27
N SER A 205 -32.35 -19.20 1.35
CA SER A 205 -33.03 -17.93 1.59
C SER A 205 -33.21 -17.07 0.33
N GLY A 206 -32.83 -17.58 -0.85
CA GLY A 206 -32.89 -16.87 -2.13
C GLY A 206 -31.56 -16.23 -2.55
N THR A 207 -30.50 -16.36 -1.75
CA THR A 207 -29.17 -15.83 -2.04
C THR A 207 -28.50 -16.58 -3.20
N THR A 208 -27.84 -15.87 -4.12
CA THR A 208 -27.02 -16.45 -5.19
C THR A 208 -25.55 -16.04 -5.14
N SER A 209 -25.22 -14.95 -4.43
CA SER A 209 -23.86 -14.43 -4.25
C SER A 209 -23.63 -13.95 -2.81
N VAL A 210 -22.41 -14.07 -2.30
CA VAL A 210 -22.04 -13.65 -0.93
C VAL A 210 -20.59 -13.16 -0.89
N ALA A 211 -20.29 -12.16 -0.04
CA ALA A 211 -18.93 -11.90 0.43
C ALA A 211 -18.77 -12.54 1.81
N GLY A 212 -18.15 -13.73 1.87
CA GLY A 212 -18.27 -14.66 2.99
C GLY A 212 -17.14 -14.66 4.01
N SER A 213 -16.12 -13.80 3.84
CA SER A 213 -14.82 -13.92 4.53
C SER A 213 -14.27 -15.35 4.36
N GLY A 214 -14.27 -15.82 3.12
CA GLY A 214 -14.04 -17.19 2.67
C GLY A 214 -15.24 -17.74 1.90
N GLY A 215 -14.98 -18.61 0.92
CA GLY A 215 -16.02 -19.23 0.10
C GLY A 215 -15.50 -20.43 -0.69
N MET A 216 -16.43 -21.25 -1.20
CA MET A 216 -16.19 -22.47 -1.96
C MET A 216 -16.91 -22.41 -3.31
N LYS A 217 -16.27 -22.98 -4.34
CA LYS A 217 -16.92 -23.11 -5.66
C LYS A 217 -18.05 -24.14 -5.59
N GLY A 218 -19.25 -23.73 -5.99
CA GLY A 218 -20.37 -24.63 -6.29
C GLY A 218 -21.74 -24.12 -5.89
N LEU A 219 -21.93 -23.46 -4.74
CA LEU A 219 -23.27 -23.10 -4.26
C LEU A 219 -23.64 -21.63 -4.48
N LEU A 220 -22.73 -20.72 -4.13
CA LEU A 220 -22.88 -19.28 -4.34
C LEU A 220 -21.69 -18.75 -5.16
N ARG A 221 -21.82 -17.55 -5.73
CA ARG A 221 -20.63 -16.79 -6.16
C ARG A 221 -19.98 -16.15 -4.95
N ASN A 222 -18.66 -16.27 -4.84
CA ASN A 222 -17.92 -15.61 -3.80
C ASN A 222 -17.42 -14.23 -4.27
N LEU A 223 -17.90 -13.17 -3.63
CA LEU A 223 -17.59 -11.78 -3.92
C LEU A 223 -16.46 -11.21 -3.05
N ASP A 224 -15.93 -11.96 -2.07
CA ASP A 224 -14.80 -11.52 -1.23
C ASP A 224 -13.40 -11.73 -1.84
N ALA A 225 -13.35 -12.07 -3.12
CA ALA A 225 -12.13 -12.11 -3.92
C ALA A 225 -12.36 -11.39 -5.27
N PRO A 226 -11.38 -10.61 -5.78
CA PRO A 226 -11.44 -10.05 -7.13
C PRO A 226 -11.55 -11.15 -8.19
N ASN A 227 -12.30 -10.91 -9.28
CA ASN A 227 -12.30 -11.78 -10.44
C ASN A 227 -11.43 -11.18 -11.57
N ASP A 228 -10.34 -11.87 -11.91
CA ASP A 228 -9.43 -11.53 -13.02
C ASP A 228 -9.86 -12.15 -14.37
N SER A 229 -10.93 -12.95 -14.38
CA SER A 229 -11.31 -13.79 -15.52
C SER A 229 -12.70 -13.46 -16.07
N GLU A 230 -12.74 -13.10 -17.35
CA GLU A 230 -13.96 -12.96 -18.18
C GLU A 230 -14.86 -14.22 -18.12
N THR A 231 -14.27 -15.39 -17.85
CA THR A 231 -14.99 -16.68 -17.74
C THR A 231 -15.50 -16.99 -16.32
N GLY A 232 -15.17 -16.17 -15.32
CA GLY A 232 -15.69 -16.30 -13.95
C GLY A 232 -15.21 -17.55 -13.22
N GLY A 233 -13.89 -17.74 -13.09
CA GLY A 233 -13.32 -18.93 -12.44
C GLY A 233 -13.77 -19.13 -10.99
N ASN A 234 -14.15 -18.06 -10.27
CA ASN A 234 -14.74 -18.01 -8.93
C ASN A 234 -16.20 -17.47 -8.93
N GLN A 235 -16.60 -16.74 -9.97
CA GLN A 235 -17.86 -15.97 -10.02
C GLN A 235 -18.70 -16.22 -11.30
N GLU A 236 -18.55 -17.36 -11.97
CA GLU A 236 -19.45 -17.91 -13.00
C GLU A 236 -20.21 -16.87 -13.86
N GLY A 237 -19.50 -16.17 -14.75
CA GLY A 237 -20.09 -15.27 -15.75
C GLY A 237 -20.37 -13.82 -15.33
N LEU A 238 -19.95 -13.36 -14.15
CA LEU A 238 -20.13 -11.95 -13.76
C LEU A 238 -19.24 -10.94 -14.54
N GLY A 239 -18.24 -11.39 -15.28
CA GLY A 239 -17.22 -10.53 -15.92
C GLY A 239 -15.96 -10.44 -15.07
N ALA A 240 -14.88 -9.87 -15.61
CA ALA A 240 -13.74 -9.46 -14.79
C ALA A 240 -14.13 -8.24 -13.93
N GLY A 241 -13.30 -7.85 -12.98
CA GLY A 241 -13.56 -6.71 -12.11
C GLY A 241 -14.62 -6.97 -11.02
N SER A 242 -15.59 -7.85 -11.21
CA SER A 242 -16.56 -8.15 -10.15
C SER A 242 -15.93 -8.78 -8.89
N GLY A 243 -16.51 -8.46 -7.72
CA GLY A 243 -16.01 -8.83 -6.39
C GLY A 243 -15.18 -7.73 -5.73
N ALA A 244 -14.60 -8.05 -4.58
CA ALA A 244 -13.79 -7.16 -3.77
C ALA A 244 -12.49 -7.84 -3.29
N GLU A 245 -11.45 -7.05 -3.03
CA GLU A 245 -10.38 -7.43 -2.11
C GLU A 245 -10.88 -7.21 -0.67
N TYR A 246 -10.93 -8.28 0.12
CA TYR A 246 -11.52 -8.27 1.47
C TYR A 246 -10.46 -8.02 2.56
N GLN A 247 -10.75 -7.11 3.51
CA GLN A 247 -9.85 -6.74 4.59
C GLN A 247 -10.58 -6.54 5.93
N THR A 248 -10.41 -7.46 6.88
CA THR A 248 -10.95 -7.26 8.24
C THR A 248 -10.20 -6.16 9.02
N PHE A 249 -8.90 -5.94 8.75
CA PHE A 249 -8.04 -5.09 9.57
C PHE A 249 -7.21 -4.10 8.71
N PRO A 250 -7.84 -3.06 8.14
CA PRO A 250 -7.19 -2.07 7.27
C PRO A 250 -6.13 -1.20 7.98
N LEU A 251 -6.13 -1.23 9.32
CA LEU A 251 -5.19 -0.53 10.19
C LEU A 251 -4.15 -1.48 10.81
N GLY A 252 -4.02 -2.69 10.27
CA GLY A 252 -3.15 -3.74 10.80
C GLY A 252 -3.58 -4.29 12.17
N ASP A 253 -4.77 -3.93 12.65
CA ASP A 253 -5.21 -4.12 14.04
C ASP A 253 -5.65 -5.55 14.42
N GLY A 254 -5.15 -6.55 13.71
CA GLY A 254 -5.44 -7.97 13.92
C GLY A 254 -4.99 -8.48 15.29
N ASP A 255 -3.79 -9.07 15.35
CA ASP A 255 -3.33 -9.79 16.56
C ASP A 255 -2.72 -8.84 17.60
N SER A 256 -1.74 -8.02 17.20
CA SER A 256 -1.10 -6.97 18.02
C SER A 256 -2.01 -5.76 18.26
N GLY A 257 -2.97 -5.53 17.35
CA GLY A 257 -3.58 -4.24 17.07
C GLY A 257 -3.82 -3.29 18.23
N ARG A 258 -3.18 -2.11 18.14
CA ARG A 258 -3.43 -0.95 19.00
C ARG A 258 -4.63 -0.15 18.52
N GLU A 259 -5.58 0.03 19.43
CA GLU A 259 -6.66 1.01 19.27
C GLU A 259 -6.16 2.44 19.53
N LEU A 260 -6.66 3.42 18.79
CA LEU A 260 -6.29 4.83 18.92
C LEU A 260 -7.53 5.73 18.86
N THR A 261 -7.69 6.59 19.87
CA THR A 261 -8.74 7.63 19.93
C THR A 261 -8.33 8.93 19.20
N SER A 262 -7.07 9.04 18.75
CA SER A 262 -6.60 10.15 17.92
C SER A 262 -5.32 9.81 17.15
N GLY A 263 -5.23 10.31 15.92
CA GLY A 263 -4.02 10.23 15.09
C GLY A 263 -3.79 8.86 14.45
N CYS A 264 -2.89 8.83 13.46
CA CYS A 264 -2.69 7.69 12.57
C CYS A 264 -1.40 6.91 12.86
N GLY A 265 -1.14 6.64 14.14
CA GLY A 265 0.01 5.85 14.59
C GLY A 265 -0.23 4.33 14.55
N TYR A 266 -0.88 3.81 13.51
CA TYR A 266 -1.17 2.38 13.38
C TYR A 266 0.03 1.63 12.75
N GLU A 267 0.17 0.32 13.03
CA GLU A 267 1.29 -0.51 12.56
C GLU A 267 1.34 -0.63 11.03
N ARG A 268 0.16 -0.63 10.40
CA ARG A 268 -0.04 -0.50 8.96
C ARG A 268 -1.24 0.41 8.74
N ILE A 269 -1.26 1.15 7.65
CA ILE A 269 -2.47 1.83 7.16
C ILE A 269 -2.56 1.51 5.67
N ASP A 270 -3.59 0.75 5.31
CA ASP A 270 -3.90 0.45 3.92
C ASP A 270 -4.20 1.78 3.18
N SER A 271 -3.73 1.91 1.95
CA SER A 271 -3.87 3.14 1.13
C SER A 271 -4.55 2.83 -0.20
N SER A 272 -4.92 3.83 -1.00
CA SER A 272 -5.59 3.61 -2.30
C SER A 272 -4.89 2.60 -3.22
N SER A 273 -3.60 2.33 -3.01
CA SER A 273 -2.84 1.24 -3.64
C SER A 273 -3.38 -0.18 -3.40
N VAL A 274 -4.20 -0.42 -2.37
CA VAL A 274 -4.82 -1.74 -2.09
C VAL A 274 -6.17 -1.91 -2.80
N ILE A 275 -6.77 -0.83 -3.29
CA ILE A 275 -8.04 -0.87 -4.00
C ILE A 275 -7.75 -1.42 -5.39
N PRO A 276 -8.35 -2.57 -5.80
CA PRO A 276 -8.08 -3.14 -7.11
C PRO A 276 -8.43 -2.18 -8.26
N ALA A 277 -7.73 -2.35 -9.38
CA ALA A 277 -7.93 -1.51 -10.57
C ALA A 277 -9.36 -1.61 -11.14
N LEU A 278 -9.96 -2.81 -11.07
CA LEU A 278 -11.27 -3.13 -11.62
C LEU A 278 -12.30 -3.61 -10.57
N SER A 279 -11.84 -3.98 -9.37
CA SER A 279 -12.67 -4.57 -8.30
C SER A 279 -12.80 -3.68 -7.08
N ALA A 280 -13.78 -4.00 -6.24
CA ALA A 280 -14.01 -3.29 -4.99
C ALA A 280 -12.95 -3.59 -3.92
N TYR A 281 -13.01 -2.87 -2.82
CA TYR A 281 -12.26 -3.08 -1.59
C TYR A 281 -13.23 -3.02 -0.42
N LEU A 282 -13.19 -4.04 0.45
CA LEU A 282 -14.20 -4.30 1.48
C LEU A 282 -13.57 -4.29 2.89
N PRO A 283 -13.37 -3.09 3.50
CA PRO A 283 -12.82 -2.92 4.84
C PRO A 283 -13.90 -2.80 5.94
N HIS A 284 -13.59 -3.33 7.13
CA HIS A 284 -14.29 -2.93 8.37
C HIS A 284 -13.73 -1.59 8.86
N ILE A 285 -14.60 -0.58 9.07
CA ILE A 285 -14.20 0.75 9.58
C ILE A 285 -15.32 1.32 10.46
N ALA A 286 -14.95 1.95 11.57
CA ALA A 286 -15.90 2.59 12.50
C ALA A 286 -16.94 1.60 13.06
N GLU A 287 -16.46 0.40 13.37
CA GLU A 287 -17.20 -0.70 14.00
C GLU A 287 -17.28 -0.47 15.54
N GLY A 288 -18.05 0.55 15.91
CA GLY A 288 -18.21 1.00 17.28
C GLY A 288 -18.91 2.36 17.37
N ILE A 289 -19.18 2.81 18.59
CA ILE A 289 -19.87 4.07 18.89
C ILE A 289 -18.96 5.12 19.55
N GLU A 290 -17.70 4.78 19.83
CA GLU A 290 -16.77 5.69 20.51
C GLU A 290 -15.72 6.34 19.60
N THR A 291 -14.95 7.28 20.17
CA THR A 291 -14.00 8.13 19.45
C THR A 291 -12.89 7.33 18.74
N SER A 292 -12.55 6.13 19.21
CA SER A 292 -11.61 5.25 18.49
C SER A 292 -12.18 4.75 17.16
N ALA A 293 -13.46 4.34 17.13
CA ALA A 293 -14.17 3.94 15.92
C ALA A 293 -14.16 5.07 14.87
N LEU A 294 -14.45 6.30 15.28
CA LEU A 294 -14.37 7.48 14.42
C LEU A 294 -12.94 7.70 13.89
N ASN A 295 -11.92 7.60 14.75
CA ASN A 295 -10.53 7.85 14.37
C ASN A 295 -10.03 6.88 13.28
N GLU A 296 -10.55 5.65 13.22
CA GLU A 296 -10.27 4.72 12.13
C GLU A 296 -10.62 5.32 10.77
N PHE A 297 -11.84 5.83 10.65
CA PHE A 297 -12.32 6.49 9.44
C PHE A 297 -11.54 7.77 9.16
N LEU A 298 -11.27 8.60 10.18
CA LEU A 298 -10.47 9.82 9.98
C LEU A 298 -9.06 9.54 9.46
N CYS A 299 -8.47 8.38 9.80
CA CYS A 299 -7.19 7.94 9.26
C CYS A 299 -7.31 7.32 7.86
N LEU A 300 -8.36 6.55 7.57
CA LEU A 300 -8.63 5.89 6.27
C LEU A 300 -9.32 6.80 5.23
N SER A 301 -9.69 8.03 5.62
CA SER A 301 -10.13 9.09 4.72
C SER A 301 -9.08 10.20 4.55
N GLY A 302 -7.86 9.99 5.06
CA GLY A 302 -6.76 10.96 4.99
C GLY A 302 -6.99 12.28 5.75
N GLN A 303 -8.03 12.38 6.58
CA GLN A 303 -8.36 13.60 7.33
C GLN A 303 -7.38 13.90 8.47
N GLN A 304 -6.81 12.85 9.08
CA GLN A 304 -5.84 12.95 10.16
C GLN A 304 -4.39 12.95 9.63
N SER A 305 -3.49 13.62 10.35
CA SER A 305 -2.07 13.68 9.98
C SER A 305 -1.43 12.28 10.00
N GLY A 306 -0.82 11.90 8.86
CA GLY A 306 -0.26 10.56 8.64
C GLY A 306 -1.26 9.54 8.06
N GLY A 307 -2.53 9.90 7.93
CA GLY A 307 -3.57 9.05 7.33
C GLY A 307 -3.35 8.76 5.84
N LYS A 308 -4.20 7.89 5.30
CA LYS A 308 -4.25 7.49 3.90
C LYS A 308 -5.70 7.53 3.44
N ASP A 309 -5.97 8.08 2.27
CA ASP A 309 -7.32 8.12 1.71
C ASP A 309 -7.56 6.84 0.90
N ILE A 310 -8.55 6.04 1.34
CA ILE A 310 -9.08 4.87 0.63
C ILE A 310 -10.53 5.07 0.17
N LEU A 311 -11.10 6.28 0.26
CA LEU A 311 -12.49 6.53 -0.14
C LEU A 311 -12.59 6.63 -1.68
N SER A 312 -13.39 5.75 -2.29
CA SER A 312 -13.60 5.66 -3.73
C SER A 312 -14.94 5.00 -4.07
N ALA A 313 -15.39 5.09 -5.33
CA ALA A 313 -16.56 4.39 -5.85
C ALA A 313 -16.41 2.85 -5.88
N ARG A 314 -15.19 2.36 -5.61
CA ARG A 314 -14.85 0.94 -5.43
C ARG A 314 -14.56 0.58 -3.97
N THR A 315 -14.96 1.41 -3.01
CA THR A 315 -14.78 1.14 -1.58
C THR A 315 -16.14 0.91 -0.93
N ALA A 316 -16.30 -0.19 -0.19
CA ALA A 316 -17.53 -0.55 0.51
C ALA A 316 -17.24 -0.78 2.00
N VAL A 317 -17.60 0.18 2.85
CA VAL A 317 -17.27 0.18 4.29
C VAL A 317 -18.25 -0.69 5.06
N ILE A 318 -17.78 -1.68 5.81
CA ILE A 318 -18.63 -2.51 6.67
C ILE A 318 -18.89 -1.79 8.01
N HIS A 319 -20.13 -1.90 8.50
CA HIS A 319 -20.69 -1.37 9.74
C HIS A 319 -20.93 0.15 9.74
N GLY A 320 -19.88 0.98 9.66
CA GLY A 320 -19.99 2.44 9.58
C GLY A 320 -20.82 3.09 10.72
N ILE A 321 -20.76 2.56 11.94
CA ILE A 321 -21.58 3.03 13.07
C ILE A 321 -21.04 4.38 13.59
N GLY A 322 -19.73 4.45 13.82
CA GLY A 322 -19.05 5.56 14.49
C GLY A 322 -18.75 6.77 13.61
N LEU A 323 -19.65 7.14 12.69
CA LEU A 323 -19.50 8.29 11.80
C LEU A 323 -20.42 9.47 12.15
N ARG A 324 -20.13 10.63 11.55
CA ARG A 324 -20.85 11.91 11.68
C ARG A 324 -21.29 12.37 10.28
N ALA A 325 -22.22 13.33 10.17
CA ALA A 325 -22.65 13.86 8.88
C ALA A 325 -21.46 14.30 7.99
N GLU A 326 -20.47 15.01 8.56
CA GLU A 326 -19.24 15.43 7.85
C GLU A 326 -18.44 14.29 7.21
N ASP A 327 -18.52 13.08 7.77
CA ASP A 327 -17.75 11.91 7.35
C ASP A 327 -18.54 11.09 6.31
N ILE A 328 -19.85 10.98 6.51
CA ILE A 328 -20.79 10.39 5.56
C ILE A 328 -20.85 11.22 4.27
N GLN A 329 -20.80 12.56 4.35
CA GLN A 329 -20.69 13.44 3.18
C GLN A 329 -19.40 13.16 2.37
N LYS A 330 -18.31 12.76 3.02
CA LYS A 330 -17.06 12.38 2.34
C LYS A 330 -17.14 11.00 1.71
N MET A 331 -17.93 10.07 2.25
CA MET A 331 -18.27 8.82 1.56
C MET A 331 -19.07 9.10 0.30
N ALA A 332 -20.15 9.88 0.40
CA ALA A 332 -21.01 10.26 -0.72
C ALA A 332 -20.22 10.97 -1.84
N GLY A 333 -19.47 12.03 -1.50
CA GLY A 333 -18.60 12.77 -2.43
C GLY A 333 -17.43 11.98 -3.02
N LYS A 334 -17.30 10.68 -2.68
CA LYS A 334 -16.34 9.73 -3.23
C LYS A 334 -16.99 8.49 -3.86
N GLY A 335 -18.33 8.36 -3.82
CA GLY A 335 -19.05 7.14 -4.22
C GLY A 335 -18.86 5.94 -3.28
N THR A 336 -18.29 6.13 -2.09
CA THR A 336 -18.01 5.03 -1.16
C THR A 336 -19.31 4.47 -0.59
N SER A 337 -19.51 3.15 -0.75
CA SER A 337 -20.70 2.44 -0.28
C SER A 337 -20.63 2.10 1.22
N LEU A 338 -21.78 1.85 1.83
CA LEU A 338 -21.94 1.27 3.18
C LEU A 338 -22.47 -0.17 3.09
N ILE A 339 -21.84 -1.10 3.78
CA ILE A 339 -22.40 -2.43 4.09
C ILE A 339 -22.92 -2.40 5.52
N TRP A 340 -24.25 -2.37 5.66
CA TRP A 340 -24.96 -2.31 6.93
C TRP A 340 -25.29 -3.72 7.43
N SER A 341 -24.93 -4.01 8.69
CA SER A 341 -25.18 -5.29 9.36
C SER A 341 -26.05 -5.08 10.62
N PRO A 342 -27.31 -4.63 10.47
CA PRO A 342 -28.09 -4.05 11.57
C PRO A 342 -28.21 -4.92 12.81
N ARG A 343 -28.40 -6.24 12.67
CA ARG A 343 -28.54 -7.14 13.81
C ARG A 343 -27.23 -7.28 14.59
N SER A 344 -26.11 -7.40 13.89
CA SER A 344 -24.80 -7.50 14.54
C SER A 344 -24.44 -6.20 15.25
N ASN A 345 -24.68 -5.07 14.59
CA ASN A 345 -24.52 -3.73 15.17
C ASN A 345 -25.30 -3.61 16.50
N VAL A 346 -26.61 -3.89 16.47
CA VAL A 346 -27.49 -3.77 17.65
C VAL A 346 -27.14 -4.78 18.75
N SER A 347 -26.82 -6.02 18.38
CA SER A 347 -26.47 -7.07 19.35
C SER A 347 -25.12 -6.86 20.03
N LEU A 348 -24.18 -6.14 19.40
CA LEU A 348 -22.86 -5.85 19.97
C LEU A 348 -22.85 -4.48 20.67
N TYR A 349 -23.23 -3.41 19.97
CA TYR A 349 -23.04 -2.03 20.44
C TYR A 349 -24.28 -1.47 21.15
N GLY A 350 -25.44 -2.11 20.97
CA GLY A 350 -26.75 -1.59 21.35
C GLY A 350 -27.35 -0.65 20.32
N ASP A 351 -26.58 -0.29 19.30
CA ASP A 351 -26.72 0.87 18.42
C ASP A 351 -26.46 0.46 16.95
N THR A 352 -26.62 1.35 15.98
CA THR A 352 -26.38 1.02 14.56
C THR A 352 -26.06 2.25 13.70
N ALA A 353 -25.67 2.04 12.45
CA ALA A 353 -25.46 3.13 11.50
C ALA A 353 -26.73 3.96 11.30
N ALA A 354 -26.60 5.29 11.30
CA ALA A 354 -27.70 6.22 11.07
C ALA A 354 -28.15 6.23 9.59
N VAL A 355 -28.74 5.12 9.13
CA VAL A 355 -29.10 4.89 7.72
C VAL A 355 -29.97 6.00 7.09
N PRO A 356 -30.90 6.66 7.81
CA PRO A 356 -31.61 7.83 7.28
C PRO A 356 -30.69 8.98 6.82
N LEU A 357 -29.59 9.23 7.54
CA LEU A 357 -28.56 10.22 7.21
C LEU A 357 -27.63 9.74 6.07
N TYR A 358 -27.27 8.46 6.05
CA TYR A 358 -26.58 7.88 4.89
C TYR A 358 -27.41 8.02 3.60
N LYS A 359 -28.73 7.80 3.68
CA LYS A 359 -29.67 8.01 2.58
C LYS A 359 -29.82 9.48 2.21
N SER A 360 -29.99 10.40 3.19
CA SER A 360 -30.20 11.83 2.89
C SER A 360 -28.99 12.47 2.20
N LEU A 361 -27.77 11.96 2.49
CA LEU A 361 -26.53 12.36 1.84
C LEU A 361 -26.17 11.55 0.58
N GLY A 362 -26.98 10.56 0.19
CA GLY A 362 -26.81 9.84 -1.08
C GLY A 362 -25.77 8.72 -1.10
N VAL A 363 -25.40 8.13 0.05
CA VAL A 363 -24.51 6.96 0.10
C VAL A 363 -25.25 5.71 -0.36
N ASN A 364 -24.67 4.95 -1.30
CA ASN A 364 -25.15 3.61 -1.65
C ASN A 364 -25.06 2.67 -0.42
N VAL A 365 -26.21 2.24 0.11
CA VAL A 365 -26.30 1.29 1.24
C VAL A 365 -26.69 -0.09 0.72
N ALA A 366 -25.97 -1.12 1.18
CA ALA A 366 -26.27 -2.53 0.99
C ALA A 366 -26.31 -3.27 2.33
N LEU A 367 -26.96 -4.44 2.38
CA LEU A 367 -27.12 -5.25 3.59
C LEU A 367 -26.19 -6.46 3.63
N GLY A 368 -25.63 -6.73 4.81
CA GLY A 368 -24.86 -7.93 5.13
C GLY A 368 -25.39 -8.60 6.40
N THR A 369 -25.35 -9.93 6.49
CA THR A 369 -25.75 -10.65 7.71
C THR A 369 -24.72 -10.57 8.82
N ASP A 370 -23.44 -10.32 8.49
CA ASP A 370 -22.29 -10.62 9.36
C ASP A 370 -22.32 -12.12 9.77
N TRP A 371 -21.56 -12.51 10.79
CA TRP A 371 -21.41 -13.87 11.31
C TRP A 371 -22.54 -14.28 12.26
N LEU A 372 -22.75 -15.59 12.40
CA LEU A 372 -23.80 -16.17 13.23
C LEU A 372 -23.77 -15.80 14.73
N LEU A 373 -22.67 -15.23 15.24
CA LEU A 373 -22.53 -14.93 16.67
C LEU A 373 -23.35 -13.71 17.11
N SER A 374 -23.40 -12.67 16.30
CA SER A 374 -24.18 -11.44 16.55
C SER A 374 -25.10 -11.05 15.38
N GLY A 375 -24.85 -11.60 14.18
CA GLY A 375 -25.62 -11.38 12.97
C GLY A 375 -26.80 -12.32 12.76
N SER A 376 -27.43 -12.24 11.59
CA SER A 376 -28.61 -13.04 11.23
C SER A 376 -28.31 -14.46 10.77
N MET A 377 -29.30 -15.35 10.89
CA MET A 377 -29.22 -16.70 10.31
C MET A 377 -29.05 -16.67 8.78
N ASN A 378 -29.70 -15.76 8.06
CA ASN A 378 -29.54 -15.56 6.61
C ASN A 378 -30.09 -14.19 6.20
N ILE A 379 -29.95 -13.82 4.92
CA ILE A 379 -30.28 -12.46 4.44
C ILE A 379 -31.76 -12.08 4.61
N LEU A 380 -32.70 -13.04 4.57
CA LEU A 380 -34.12 -12.78 4.88
C LEU A 380 -34.33 -12.37 6.34
N ARG A 381 -33.55 -12.96 7.26
CA ARG A 381 -33.58 -12.59 8.68
C ARG A 381 -32.90 -11.24 8.94
N GLU A 382 -31.99 -10.79 8.08
CA GLU A 382 -31.41 -9.44 8.14
C GLU A 382 -32.36 -8.39 7.55
N LEU A 383 -33.03 -8.68 6.42
CA LEU A 383 -34.11 -7.83 5.87
C LEU A 383 -35.20 -7.57 6.91
N ARG A 384 -35.60 -8.58 7.68
CA ARG A 384 -36.54 -8.42 8.80
C ARG A 384 -36.01 -7.54 9.92
N CYS A 385 -34.70 -7.52 10.15
CA CYS A 385 -34.09 -6.64 11.14
C CYS A 385 -34.07 -5.19 10.63
N ALA A 386 -33.58 -4.97 9.41
CA ALA A 386 -33.58 -3.67 8.74
C ALA A 386 -34.99 -3.04 8.65
N ASP A 387 -36.00 -3.83 8.28
CA ASP A 387 -37.39 -3.39 8.22
C ASP A 387 -37.99 -3.11 9.60
N SER A 388 -37.70 -3.94 10.61
CA SER A 388 -38.12 -3.70 12.00
C SER A 388 -37.56 -2.38 12.53
N LEU A 389 -36.27 -2.10 12.28
CA LEU A 389 -35.64 -0.82 12.62
C LEU A 389 -36.28 0.33 11.85
N ASN A 390 -36.47 0.19 10.54
CA ASN A 390 -37.10 1.22 9.71
C ASN A 390 -38.53 1.57 10.18
N ALA A 391 -39.35 0.57 10.49
CA ALA A 391 -40.75 0.74 10.87
C ALA A 391 -40.95 1.24 12.31
N THR A 392 -39.96 1.02 13.19
CA THR A 392 -40.08 1.21 14.65
C THR A 392 -39.21 2.34 15.19
N HIS A 393 -38.04 2.57 14.58
CA HIS A 393 -36.99 3.47 15.07
C HIS A 393 -36.59 4.58 14.08
N PHE A 394 -36.90 4.46 12.78
CA PHE A 394 -36.47 5.44 11.75
C PHE A 394 -37.61 6.12 10.99
N ASN A 395 -38.79 6.31 11.60
CA ASN A 395 -39.96 6.96 10.99
C ASN A 395 -40.34 6.46 9.56
N LYS A 396 -40.06 5.19 9.22
CA LYS A 396 -40.20 4.63 7.86
C LYS A 396 -39.41 5.40 6.78
N ALA A 397 -38.21 5.86 7.10
CA ALA A 397 -37.33 6.58 6.18
C ALA A 397 -36.95 5.78 4.91
N LEU A 398 -37.01 4.45 4.93
CA LEU A 398 -36.79 3.57 3.79
C LEU A 398 -38.12 3.03 3.22
N SER A 399 -38.24 2.97 1.90
CA SER A 399 -39.31 2.25 1.20
C SER A 399 -39.01 0.75 1.08
N ASP A 400 -40.01 -0.03 0.67
CA ASP A 400 -39.85 -1.46 0.43
C ASP A 400 -38.90 -1.73 -0.76
N ALA A 401 -38.97 -0.90 -1.81
CA ALA A 401 -38.07 -1.00 -2.96
C ALA A 401 -36.63 -0.66 -2.58
N GLU A 402 -36.40 0.36 -1.75
CA GLU A 402 -35.07 0.72 -1.27
C GLU A 402 -34.48 -0.38 -0.38
N THR A 403 -35.28 -0.91 0.56
CA THR A 403 -34.86 -2.01 1.46
C THR A 403 -34.55 -3.30 0.68
N TRP A 404 -35.27 -3.57 -0.41
CA TRP A 404 -34.98 -4.67 -1.34
C TRP A 404 -33.75 -4.39 -2.24
N ALA A 405 -33.51 -3.14 -2.63
CA ALA A 405 -32.34 -2.75 -3.41
C ALA A 405 -31.03 -3.03 -2.63
N MET A 406 -31.04 -2.85 -1.30
CA MET A 406 -29.92 -3.15 -0.40
C MET A 406 -29.40 -4.60 -0.48
N VAL A 407 -30.23 -5.56 -0.93
CA VAL A 407 -29.86 -6.98 -1.10
C VAL A 407 -29.83 -7.43 -2.57
N THR A 408 -29.93 -6.49 -3.52
CA THR A 408 -29.96 -6.78 -4.96
C THR A 408 -29.08 -5.80 -5.73
N ALA A 409 -29.61 -4.66 -6.18
CA ALA A 409 -28.92 -3.69 -7.02
C ALA A 409 -27.75 -2.99 -6.30
N ASN A 410 -27.99 -2.51 -5.07
CA ASN A 410 -27.03 -1.71 -4.30
C ASN A 410 -25.87 -2.59 -3.81
N ALA A 411 -26.18 -3.84 -3.46
CA ALA A 411 -25.19 -4.87 -3.17
C ALA A 411 -24.33 -5.15 -4.42
N ALA A 412 -24.93 -5.35 -5.59
CA ALA A 412 -24.17 -5.56 -6.83
C ALA A 412 -23.26 -4.37 -7.18
N HIS A 413 -23.73 -3.12 -6.99
CA HIS A 413 -22.92 -1.91 -7.17
C HIS A 413 -21.70 -1.88 -6.24
N ALA A 414 -21.89 -2.18 -4.94
CA ALA A 414 -20.81 -2.23 -3.95
C ALA A 414 -19.69 -3.24 -4.29
N PHE A 415 -19.98 -4.28 -5.09
CA PHE A 415 -19.02 -5.28 -5.57
C PHE A 415 -18.62 -5.13 -7.05
N GLN A 416 -18.98 -4.03 -7.70
CA GLN A 416 -18.78 -3.83 -9.16
C GLN A 416 -19.37 -4.98 -10.00
N ALA A 417 -20.35 -5.72 -9.46
CA ALA A 417 -20.95 -6.91 -10.03
C ALA A 417 -22.08 -6.55 -11.00
N THR A 418 -21.79 -5.67 -11.96
CA THR A 418 -22.76 -5.01 -12.88
C THR A 418 -23.64 -6.00 -13.65
N ARG A 419 -23.18 -7.23 -13.86
CA ARG A 419 -23.93 -8.32 -14.52
C ARG A 419 -24.94 -9.06 -13.61
N ALA A 420 -25.07 -8.68 -12.34
CA ALA A 420 -26.02 -9.22 -11.36
C ALA A 420 -26.93 -8.12 -10.77
N GLY A 421 -27.59 -8.43 -9.65
CA GLY A 421 -28.38 -7.50 -8.83
C GLY A 421 -29.69 -6.99 -9.44
N ALA A 422 -29.98 -7.30 -10.71
CA ALA A 422 -31.08 -6.70 -11.46
C ALA A 422 -31.63 -7.65 -12.53
N LEU A 423 -32.95 -7.63 -12.73
CA LEU A 423 -33.61 -8.33 -13.84
C LEU A 423 -33.69 -7.40 -15.06
N ALA A 424 -32.66 -7.44 -15.91
CA ALA A 424 -32.57 -6.69 -17.16
C ALA A 424 -31.82 -7.51 -18.23
N PRO A 425 -32.02 -7.24 -19.54
CA PRO A 425 -31.29 -7.92 -20.62
C PRO A 425 -29.75 -7.85 -20.44
N GLY A 426 -29.04 -8.88 -20.92
CA GLY A 426 -27.56 -8.98 -20.84
C GLY A 426 -27.00 -9.39 -19.48
N LYS A 427 -27.76 -9.16 -18.39
CA LYS A 427 -27.42 -9.63 -17.04
C LYS A 427 -27.61 -11.15 -16.91
N VAL A 428 -26.89 -11.73 -15.95
CA VAL A 428 -26.92 -13.16 -15.64
C VAL A 428 -28.22 -13.49 -14.92
N ALA A 429 -28.84 -14.62 -15.25
CA ALA A 429 -30.09 -15.09 -14.68
C ALA A 429 -29.91 -15.68 -13.28
N ASP A 430 -29.48 -14.83 -12.36
CA ASP A 430 -29.61 -15.01 -10.92
C ASP A 430 -31.00 -14.54 -10.50
N VAL A 431 -31.83 -15.49 -10.05
CA VAL A 431 -33.26 -15.26 -9.82
C VAL A 431 -33.69 -15.96 -8.54
N ALA A 432 -34.39 -15.23 -7.69
CA ALA A 432 -35.11 -15.78 -6.55
C ALA A 432 -36.62 -15.57 -6.74
N ILE A 433 -37.41 -16.61 -6.51
CA ILE A 433 -38.87 -16.54 -6.59
C ILE A 433 -39.45 -16.74 -5.19
N PHE A 434 -40.29 -15.80 -4.76
CA PHE A 434 -40.93 -15.79 -3.44
C PHE A 434 -42.45 -15.81 -3.60
N ARG A 435 -43.19 -16.39 -2.64
CA ARG A 435 -44.66 -16.30 -2.64
C ARG A 435 -45.11 -14.88 -2.31
N LEU A 436 -46.17 -14.40 -2.96
CA LEU A 436 -46.72 -13.06 -2.71
C LEU A 436 -47.31 -12.90 -1.29
N ASN A 437 -47.80 -13.99 -0.68
CA ASN A 437 -48.30 -14.08 0.70
C ASN A 437 -49.31 -12.98 1.15
N GLY A 438 -50.03 -12.38 0.19
CA GLY A 438 -51.01 -11.32 0.44
C GLY A 438 -50.47 -9.89 0.23
N HIS A 439 -49.17 -9.70 0.06
CA HIS A 439 -48.51 -8.40 -0.16
C HIS A 439 -48.72 -7.84 -1.59
N ALA A 440 -49.93 -7.95 -2.14
CA ALA A 440 -50.27 -7.48 -3.49
C ALA A 440 -50.17 -5.95 -3.65
N SER A 441 -50.18 -5.19 -2.56
CA SER A 441 -49.97 -3.74 -2.52
C SER A 441 -48.49 -3.33 -2.61
N SER A 442 -47.56 -4.22 -2.26
CA SER A 442 -46.11 -4.02 -2.39
C SER A 442 -45.42 -5.37 -2.63
N PRO A 443 -45.18 -5.75 -3.89
CA PRO A 443 -44.48 -7.00 -4.20
C PRO A 443 -43.05 -7.06 -3.63
N HIS A 444 -42.38 -5.92 -3.43
CA HIS A 444 -41.11 -5.83 -2.69
C HIS A 444 -41.26 -6.33 -1.23
N ARG A 445 -42.36 -5.98 -0.55
CA ARG A 445 -42.68 -6.46 0.81
C ARG A 445 -42.78 -7.97 0.90
N ALA A 446 -43.18 -8.67 -0.16
CA ALA A 446 -43.20 -10.13 -0.18
C ALA A 446 -41.80 -10.77 -0.05
N VAL A 447 -40.74 -10.08 -0.50
CA VAL A 447 -39.35 -10.51 -0.34
C VAL A 447 -38.86 -10.22 1.08
N ILE A 448 -39.11 -9.00 1.59
CA ILE A 448 -38.76 -8.58 2.96
C ILE A 448 -39.45 -9.48 4.01
N MET A 449 -40.70 -9.86 3.77
CA MET A 449 -41.51 -10.66 4.69
C MET A 449 -41.45 -12.18 4.44
N ALA A 450 -40.68 -12.65 3.46
CA ALA A 450 -40.48 -14.08 3.22
C ALA A 450 -39.81 -14.77 4.42
N GLU A 451 -40.22 -16.00 4.73
CA GLU A 451 -39.44 -16.92 5.57
C GLU A 451 -38.92 -18.08 4.69
N ALA A 452 -38.16 -19.02 5.27
CA ALA A 452 -37.60 -20.16 4.54
C ALA A 452 -38.65 -21.04 3.81
N ALA A 453 -39.91 -20.98 4.26
CA ALA A 453 -41.03 -21.67 3.63
C ALA A 453 -41.50 -21.01 2.32
N ASP A 454 -41.15 -19.76 2.04
CA ASP A 454 -41.73 -18.96 0.95
C ASP A 454 -40.82 -18.84 -0.29
N VAL A 455 -39.59 -19.33 -0.17
CA VAL A 455 -38.62 -19.43 -1.27
C VAL A 455 -39.03 -20.56 -2.22
N VAL A 456 -39.74 -20.17 -3.28
CA VAL A 456 -40.26 -21.05 -4.34
C VAL A 456 -39.13 -21.59 -5.21
N LEU A 457 -38.12 -20.77 -5.51
CA LEU A 457 -36.96 -21.13 -6.33
C LEU A 457 -35.77 -20.22 -5.99
N THR A 458 -34.57 -20.79 -5.88
CA THR A 458 -33.28 -20.09 -6.02
C THR A 458 -32.57 -20.62 -7.26
N MET A 459 -32.25 -19.73 -8.19
CA MET A 459 -31.61 -20.04 -9.48
C MET A 459 -30.35 -19.18 -9.66
N ARG A 460 -29.19 -19.81 -9.92
CA ARG A 460 -27.90 -19.12 -10.14
C ARG A 460 -27.48 -19.31 -11.60
N GLY A 461 -27.32 -18.23 -12.37
CA GLY A 461 -26.95 -18.30 -13.80
C GLY A 461 -27.78 -19.27 -14.61
N GLY A 462 -29.11 -19.30 -14.40
CA GLY A 462 -30.01 -20.27 -15.04
C GLY A 462 -30.02 -21.68 -14.44
N LYS A 463 -29.09 -22.07 -13.57
CA LYS A 463 -29.15 -23.36 -12.84
C LYS A 463 -30.18 -23.29 -11.71
N ALA A 464 -31.19 -24.16 -11.70
CA ALA A 464 -32.10 -24.29 -10.56
C ALA A 464 -31.44 -25.12 -9.45
N LEU A 465 -31.24 -24.53 -8.26
CA LEU A 465 -30.42 -25.12 -7.20
C LEU A 465 -31.21 -25.50 -5.94
N TYR A 466 -32.25 -24.74 -5.61
CA TYR A 466 -33.13 -24.96 -4.46
C TYR A 466 -34.56 -24.48 -4.77
N GLY A 467 -35.59 -25.04 -4.13
CA GLY A 467 -36.98 -24.61 -4.29
C GLY A 467 -38.02 -25.72 -4.13
N ASP A 468 -39.28 -25.45 -4.51
CA ASP A 468 -40.37 -26.42 -4.61
C ASP A 468 -39.89 -27.64 -5.47
N SER A 469 -39.92 -28.88 -4.93
CA SER A 469 -39.29 -30.06 -5.57
C SER A 469 -39.67 -30.26 -7.04
N THR A 470 -40.96 -30.07 -7.35
CA THR A 470 -41.52 -30.25 -8.70
C THR A 470 -41.02 -29.18 -9.67
N LEU A 471 -40.83 -27.95 -9.21
CA LEU A 471 -40.32 -26.84 -10.02
C LEU A 471 -38.83 -27.02 -10.31
N VAL A 472 -38.02 -27.34 -9.30
CA VAL A 472 -36.58 -27.60 -9.46
C VAL A 472 -36.34 -28.76 -10.43
N SER A 473 -37.09 -29.85 -10.29
CA SER A 473 -37.01 -31.00 -11.21
C SER A 473 -37.45 -30.66 -12.63
N ALA A 474 -38.57 -29.93 -12.80
CA ALA A 474 -39.04 -29.50 -14.12
C ALA A 474 -38.10 -28.50 -14.81
N LEU A 475 -37.29 -27.76 -14.03
CA LEU A 475 -36.22 -26.88 -14.50
C LEU A 475 -34.86 -27.57 -14.69
N GLY A 476 -34.85 -28.90 -14.75
CA GLY A 476 -33.64 -29.68 -15.06
C GLY A 476 -32.63 -29.77 -13.92
N GLY A 477 -33.04 -29.52 -12.67
CA GLY A 477 -32.22 -29.87 -11.51
C GLY A 477 -31.91 -31.37 -11.50
N THR A 478 -30.63 -31.73 -11.41
CA THR A 478 -30.17 -33.13 -11.44
C THR A 478 -29.49 -33.52 -10.14
N GLN A 479 -29.64 -34.79 -9.75
CA GLN A 479 -29.04 -35.36 -8.54
C GLN A 479 -29.38 -34.61 -7.24
N CYS A 480 -30.55 -33.99 -7.17
CA CYS A 480 -30.96 -33.17 -6.02
C CYS A 480 -31.52 -34.04 -4.88
N ASP A 481 -31.12 -33.74 -3.64
CA ASP A 481 -31.69 -34.33 -2.42
C ASP A 481 -33.03 -33.66 -2.08
N THR A 482 -33.98 -34.40 -1.50
CA THR A 482 -35.24 -33.86 -0.98
C THR A 482 -35.17 -33.56 0.51
N LEU A 483 -35.73 -32.43 0.96
CA LEU A 483 -35.84 -32.04 2.36
C LEU A 483 -37.20 -31.39 2.66
N ASP A 484 -37.74 -31.61 3.87
CA ASP A 484 -38.92 -30.90 4.35
C ASP A 484 -38.51 -29.54 4.93
N VAL A 485 -39.03 -28.46 4.36
CA VAL A 485 -38.89 -27.09 4.86
C VAL A 485 -40.27 -26.61 5.27
N CYS A 486 -40.54 -26.71 6.57
CA CYS A 486 -41.74 -26.19 7.23
C CYS A 486 -43.06 -26.79 6.71
N GLY A 487 -43.08 -28.10 6.44
CA GLY A 487 -44.24 -28.81 5.88
C GLY A 487 -44.34 -28.71 4.35
N SER A 488 -43.29 -28.23 3.68
CA SER A 488 -43.19 -28.16 2.22
C SER A 488 -41.98 -28.94 1.74
N GLU A 489 -42.19 -29.92 0.86
CA GLU A 489 -41.09 -30.66 0.25
C GLU A 489 -40.30 -29.76 -0.73
N ARG A 490 -38.99 -29.67 -0.51
CA ARG A 490 -38.02 -28.97 -1.35
C ARG A 490 -37.03 -29.94 -1.95
N ALA A 491 -36.41 -29.52 -3.05
CA ALA A 491 -35.20 -30.15 -3.59
C ALA A 491 -33.98 -29.23 -3.43
N VAL A 492 -32.79 -29.81 -3.25
CA VAL A 492 -31.50 -29.10 -3.25
C VAL A 492 -30.44 -29.85 -4.07
N CYS A 493 -29.85 -29.19 -5.06
CA CYS A 493 -29.01 -29.83 -6.08
C CYS A 493 -27.50 -29.81 -5.74
N LEU A 494 -27.14 -30.36 -4.57
CA LEU A 494 -25.75 -30.36 -4.06
C LEU A 494 -24.82 -31.28 -4.85
N GLN A 495 -25.30 -32.46 -5.25
CA GLN A 495 -24.45 -33.51 -5.82
C GLN A 495 -23.87 -33.13 -7.19
N SER A 496 -24.58 -32.28 -7.96
CA SER A 496 -24.11 -31.74 -9.25
C SER A 496 -23.11 -30.58 -9.08
N GLU A 497 -23.19 -29.83 -7.99
CA GLU A 497 -22.42 -28.58 -7.81
C GLU A 497 -21.19 -28.73 -6.90
N ILE A 498 -21.29 -29.50 -5.81
CA ILE A 498 -20.20 -29.72 -4.84
C ILE A 498 -19.73 -31.17 -4.75
N GLY A 499 -20.38 -32.09 -5.48
CA GLY A 499 -20.00 -33.50 -5.52
C GLY A 499 -20.45 -34.33 -4.31
N MET A 500 -21.34 -33.80 -3.46
CA MET A 500 -21.81 -34.43 -2.22
C MET A 500 -23.33 -34.37 -2.11
N SER A 501 -23.95 -35.35 -1.43
CA SER A 501 -25.35 -35.27 -1.00
C SER A 501 -25.49 -34.44 0.28
N LEU A 502 -26.71 -33.96 0.56
CA LEU A 502 -27.09 -33.27 1.79
C LEU A 502 -26.78 -34.10 3.04
N SER A 503 -26.99 -35.42 2.96
CA SER A 503 -26.68 -36.38 4.01
C SER A 503 -25.17 -36.53 4.26
N ALA A 504 -24.35 -36.50 3.20
CA ALA A 504 -22.89 -36.52 3.34
C ALA A 504 -22.35 -35.20 3.89
N LEU A 505 -22.87 -34.06 3.42
CA LEU A 505 -22.49 -32.72 3.89
C LEU A 505 -22.83 -32.53 5.38
N SER A 506 -24.04 -32.93 5.79
CA SER A 506 -24.46 -32.89 7.20
C SER A 506 -23.60 -33.80 8.09
N ALA A 507 -23.23 -34.99 7.61
CA ALA A 507 -22.35 -35.90 8.34
C ALA A 507 -20.90 -35.40 8.46
N ALA A 508 -20.44 -34.58 7.50
CA ALA A 508 -19.12 -33.94 7.53
C ALA A 508 -19.05 -32.72 8.48
N ASN A 509 -20.19 -32.08 8.79
CA ASN A 509 -20.28 -30.88 9.62
C ASN A 509 -21.12 -31.09 10.92
N PRO A 510 -20.73 -32.03 11.81
CA PRO A 510 -21.54 -32.39 12.98
C PRO A 510 -21.59 -31.28 14.03
N GLY A 511 -22.80 -30.90 14.43
CA GLY A 511 -23.04 -29.86 15.44
C GLY A 511 -23.12 -28.43 14.89
N ALA A 512 -23.13 -28.26 13.56
CA ALA A 512 -23.34 -26.97 12.91
C ALA A 512 -24.73 -26.37 13.20
N TYR A 513 -24.82 -25.04 13.11
CA TYR A 513 -26.08 -24.32 13.25
C TYR A 513 -27.06 -24.69 12.10
N PRO A 514 -28.39 -24.70 12.33
CA PRO A 514 -29.36 -25.13 11.32
C PRO A 514 -29.33 -24.31 10.02
N LEU A 515 -29.66 -24.96 8.90
CA LEU A 515 -29.76 -24.32 7.59
C LEU A 515 -30.92 -23.31 7.48
N PHE A 516 -31.96 -23.49 8.29
CA PHE A 516 -33.16 -22.65 8.32
C PHE A 516 -33.90 -22.82 9.65
N SER A 517 -34.91 -21.98 9.87
CA SER A 517 -35.90 -22.13 10.94
C SER A 517 -37.31 -21.88 10.37
N CYS A 518 -38.33 -22.46 11.01
CA CYS A 518 -39.75 -22.26 10.66
C CYS A 518 -40.47 -21.28 11.61
N GLN A 519 -39.72 -20.69 12.54
CA GLN A 519 -40.09 -19.66 13.50
C GLN A 519 -38.84 -18.76 13.71
N ALA A 520 -38.89 -17.77 14.61
CA ALA A 520 -37.68 -17.09 15.05
C ALA A 520 -36.59 -18.11 15.46
N PRO A 521 -35.37 -18.08 14.87
CA PRO A 521 -34.33 -19.05 15.18
C PRO A 521 -33.97 -19.06 16.67
N THR A 522 -33.62 -20.23 17.20
CA THR A 522 -33.23 -20.38 18.60
C THR A 522 -32.00 -19.53 18.87
N ASN A 523 -32.13 -18.63 19.86
CA ASN A 523 -31.14 -17.65 20.27
C ASN A 523 -30.71 -16.67 19.16
N GLU A 524 -31.55 -16.40 18.15
CA GLU A 524 -31.24 -15.36 17.16
C GLU A 524 -30.91 -14.02 17.87
N PRO A 525 -29.80 -13.34 17.53
CA PRO A 525 -29.41 -12.10 18.19
C PRO A 525 -30.48 -11.01 18.07
N VAL A 526 -30.55 -10.11 19.06
CA VAL A 526 -31.63 -9.10 19.15
C VAL A 526 -31.49 -8.02 18.07
N CYS A 527 -32.64 -7.53 17.59
CA CYS A 527 -32.76 -6.40 16.68
C CYS A 527 -33.66 -5.30 17.29
N GLU A 528 -33.45 -5.04 18.59
CA GLU A 528 -34.07 -3.96 19.35
C GLU A 528 -32.90 -3.17 19.99
N PRO A 529 -32.66 -1.91 19.59
CA PRO A 529 -31.63 -1.07 20.16
C PRO A 529 -31.76 -0.97 21.68
N ARG A 530 -30.68 -1.26 22.41
CA ARG A 530 -30.72 -1.35 23.87
C ARG A 530 -29.36 -1.24 24.54
N ARG A 531 -29.29 -0.35 25.55
CA ARG A 531 -28.19 -0.20 26.51
C ARG A 531 -28.75 -0.05 27.93
N ALA A 532 -29.08 -1.17 28.58
CA ALA A 532 -29.71 -1.18 29.92
C ALA A 532 -28.87 -1.85 31.03
N SER A 533 -27.59 -2.12 30.80
CA SER A 533 -26.71 -2.76 31.80
C SER A 533 -26.66 -1.97 33.12
N THR A 534 -27.00 -2.67 34.21
CA THR A 534 -26.80 -2.21 35.59
C THR A 534 -25.46 -2.66 36.18
N ASN A 535 -24.59 -3.29 35.39
CA ASN A 535 -23.32 -3.83 35.85
C ASN A 535 -22.22 -2.77 35.77
N SER A 536 -21.58 -2.44 36.90
CA SER A 536 -20.50 -1.44 36.95
C SER A 536 -19.19 -1.86 36.25
N ARG A 537 -19.13 -3.07 35.69
CA ARG A 537 -18.04 -3.56 34.82
C ARG A 537 -18.18 -3.08 33.37
N PHE A 538 -19.42 -2.85 32.91
CA PHE A 538 -19.78 -2.42 31.56
C PHE A 538 -21.10 -1.63 31.67
N PRO A 539 -21.06 -0.35 32.05
CA PRO A 539 -22.28 0.42 32.35
C PRO A 539 -23.06 0.78 31.09
N ALA A 540 -24.39 0.94 31.23
CA ALA A 540 -25.26 1.40 30.13
C ALA A 540 -24.80 2.70 29.42
N SER A 541 -24.30 3.65 30.20
CA SER A 541 -23.78 4.95 29.74
C SER A 541 -22.26 5.02 29.90
N VAL A 542 -21.56 5.34 28.81
CA VAL A 542 -20.11 5.54 28.75
C VAL A 542 -19.81 6.91 28.14
N ALA A 543 -18.86 7.64 28.73
CA ALA A 543 -18.47 9.01 28.35
C ALA A 543 -19.60 10.06 28.24
N GLY A 544 -20.81 9.76 28.74
CA GLY A 544 -21.99 10.62 28.64
C GLY A 544 -23.02 10.17 27.60
N SER A 545 -22.90 8.96 27.05
CA SER A 545 -23.88 8.38 26.11
C SER A 545 -25.26 8.16 26.73
N THR A 546 -26.33 8.18 25.94
CA THR A 546 -27.69 7.90 26.43
C THR A 546 -27.84 6.43 26.86
N PRO A 547 -28.43 6.14 28.03
CA PRO A 547 -28.82 4.78 28.43
C PRO A 547 -30.30 4.51 28.08
N TYR A 548 -30.56 3.64 27.11
CA TYR A 548 -31.90 3.29 26.63
C TYR A 548 -32.27 1.83 26.96
N SER A 549 -33.47 1.64 27.53
CA SER A 549 -33.85 0.36 28.18
C SER A 549 -35.28 -0.12 27.92
N SER A 550 -36.08 0.73 27.28
CA SER A 550 -37.39 0.45 26.72
C SER A 550 -37.38 0.95 25.28
N GLY A 551 -37.79 0.14 24.31
CA GLY A 551 -38.14 0.64 22.98
C GLY A 551 -39.34 1.60 23.01
N PRO A 552 -39.81 2.04 21.83
CA PRO A 552 -40.82 3.10 21.66
C PRO A 552 -41.96 3.16 22.67
N SER A 553 -42.20 4.38 23.14
CA SER A 553 -43.17 4.74 24.17
C SER A 553 -44.01 5.95 23.74
N ALA A 554 -44.91 6.40 24.61
CA ALA A 554 -45.70 7.61 24.40
C ALA A 554 -44.99 8.92 24.86
N GLN A 555 -43.72 8.83 25.30
CA GLN A 555 -42.90 9.96 25.79
C GLN A 555 -41.53 10.07 25.10
N ASP A 556 -41.17 9.06 24.31
CA ASP A 556 -39.90 8.80 23.63
C ASP A 556 -40.32 7.83 22.52
N LYS A 557 -40.50 8.35 21.29
CA LYS A 557 -41.23 7.67 20.20
C LYS A 557 -40.41 6.67 19.39
N ASP A 558 -39.09 6.76 19.43
CA ASP A 558 -38.19 5.84 18.73
C ASP A 558 -37.29 5.02 19.69
N GLY A 559 -37.33 5.28 20.99
CA GLY A 559 -36.67 4.45 22.01
C GLY A 559 -35.18 4.74 22.18
N ASP A 560 -34.68 5.92 21.78
CA ASP A 560 -33.28 6.32 21.98
C ASP A 560 -32.93 6.67 23.44
N GLY A 561 -33.94 6.82 24.30
CA GLY A 561 -33.83 7.13 25.73
C GLY A 561 -33.92 8.63 26.06
N ILE A 562 -34.09 9.50 25.07
CA ILE A 562 -34.29 10.93 25.20
C ILE A 562 -35.78 11.23 25.01
N PRO A 563 -36.46 11.90 25.95
CA PRO A 563 -37.88 12.19 25.79
C PRO A 563 -38.15 13.18 24.64
N ASP A 564 -39.24 12.96 23.91
CA ASP A 564 -39.80 13.75 22.78
C ASP A 564 -39.66 15.29 22.88
N ALA A 565 -39.62 15.83 24.10
CA ALA A 565 -39.59 17.27 24.41
C ALA A 565 -38.18 17.84 24.69
N GLN A 566 -37.14 16.99 24.61
CA GLN A 566 -35.71 17.32 24.76
C GLN A 566 -34.87 16.82 23.59
N ASP A 567 -35.46 15.96 22.76
CA ASP A 567 -34.89 15.27 21.61
C ASP A 567 -34.95 16.16 20.35
N ASN A 568 -33.88 16.19 19.54
CA ASN A 568 -33.81 16.90 18.26
C ASN A 568 -34.27 16.07 17.04
N CYS A 569 -34.58 14.79 17.21
CA CYS A 569 -35.22 13.92 16.22
C CYS A 569 -36.34 13.00 16.78
N PRO A 570 -37.49 13.52 17.30
CA PRO A 570 -38.57 12.77 17.98
C PRO A 570 -39.38 11.70 17.20
N ALA A 571 -38.72 10.90 16.36
CA ALA A 571 -39.22 9.76 15.60
C ALA A 571 -38.09 8.98 14.86
N VAL A 572 -36.82 9.42 14.96
CA VAL A 572 -35.67 8.85 14.25
C VAL A 572 -34.48 8.71 15.21
N PHE A 573 -34.40 7.53 15.82
CA PHE A 573 -33.42 7.09 16.81
C PHE A 573 -31.99 7.62 16.53
N ASN A 574 -31.51 8.51 17.38
CA ASN A 574 -30.20 9.16 17.27
C ASN A 574 -29.55 9.42 18.65
N PRO A 575 -29.35 8.37 19.47
CA PRO A 575 -28.89 8.52 20.84
C PRO A 575 -27.52 9.17 20.90
N ILE A 576 -27.24 9.86 22.01
CA ILE A 576 -25.91 10.40 22.29
C ILE A 576 -24.95 9.21 22.39
N ARG A 577 -23.97 9.12 21.49
CA ARG A 577 -22.90 8.11 21.55
C ARG A 577 -21.69 8.68 22.32
N PRO A 578 -20.76 7.84 22.82
CA PRO A 578 -19.54 8.31 23.49
C PRO A 578 -18.70 9.31 22.68
N MET A 579 -18.77 9.25 21.35
CA MET A 579 -18.11 10.20 20.43
C MET A 579 -18.78 11.58 20.31
N ASP A 580 -20.08 11.71 20.63
CA ASP A 580 -20.88 12.91 20.35
C ASP A 580 -20.81 13.98 21.47
N GLN A 581 -19.88 13.82 22.41
CA GLN A 581 -19.52 14.82 23.44
C GLN A 581 -20.69 15.25 24.37
N GLY A 582 -21.69 14.39 24.55
CA GLY A 582 -22.82 14.65 25.46
C GLY A 582 -23.98 15.42 24.83
N LYS A 583 -24.14 15.36 23.50
CA LYS A 583 -25.28 15.93 22.75
C LYS A 583 -25.68 15.02 21.59
N GLN A 584 -26.93 15.14 21.14
CA GLN A 584 -27.32 14.62 19.82
C GLN A 584 -26.65 15.47 18.72
N PRO A 585 -26.21 14.87 17.61
CA PRO A 585 -25.68 15.63 16.47
C PRO A 585 -26.71 16.57 15.83
N ASP A 586 -26.25 17.78 15.54
CA ASP A 586 -26.93 18.89 14.83
C ASP A 586 -25.78 19.79 14.35
N VAL A 587 -25.32 19.61 13.11
CA VAL A 587 -24.08 20.21 12.61
C VAL A 587 -24.26 21.60 11.99
N ASP A 588 -25.47 22.02 11.64
CA ASP A 588 -25.75 23.38 11.16
C ASP A 588 -26.44 24.31 12.20
N GLY A 589 -27.05 23.74 13.24
CA GLY A 589 -27.54 24.44 14.42
C GLY A 589 -28.97 24.98 14.33
N ASP A 590 -29.82 24.42 13.45
CA ASP A 590 -31.23 24.84 13.34
C ASP A 590 -32.16 24.24 14.41
N GLY A 591 -31.74 23.13 15.04
CA GLY A 591 -32.49 22.40 16.07
C GLY A 591 -33.14 21.09 15.62
N VAL A 592 -33.01 20.70 14.35
CA VAL A 592 -33.30 19.36 13.82
C VAL A 592 -31.99 18.56 13.80
N GLY A 593 -31.99 17.32 14.32
CA GLY A 593 -30.76 16.53 14.39
C GLY A 593 -30.33 15.91 13.05
N ASP A 594 -29.02 15.69 12.88
CA ASP A 594 -28.41 15.15 11.64
C ASP A 594 -29.13 13.88 11.11
N ALA A 595 -29.67 13.05 12.01
CA ALA A 595 -30.31 11.77 11.66
C ALA A 595 -31.70 11.91 11.02
N CYS A 596 -32.47 12.93 11.40
CA CYS A 596 -33.79 13.20 10.87
C CYS A 596 -33.81 14.36 9.87
N ASP A 597 -32.79 15.22 9.88
CA ASP A 597 -32.73 16.31 8.94
C ASP A 597 -32.54 15.81 7.50
N VAL A 598 -33.26 16.49 6.61
CA VAL A 598 -33.30 16.21 5.20
C VAL A 598 -32.15 16.90 4.44
N CYS A 599 -31.52 17.92 5.03
CA CYS A 599 -30.49 18.78 4.44
C CYS A 599 -29.35 19.18 5.43
N PRO A 600 -28.63 18.26 6.11
CA PRO A 600 -27.89 18.51 7.39
C PRO A 600 -26.77 19.58 7.44
N PHE A 601 -26.58 20.38 6.40
CA PHE A 601 -25.55 21.41 6.30
C PHE A 601 -26.15 22.76 5.83
N ALA A 602 -27.46 22.95 5.97
CA ALA A 602 -28.23 24.07 5.43
C ALA A 602 -29.40 24.43 6.39
N PRO A 603 -29.18 25.33 7.36
CA PRO A 603 -30.10 25.47 8.49
C PRO A 603 -31.46 26.03 8.07
N GLY A 604 -32.54 25.35 8.49
CA GLY A 604 -33.92 25.78 8.29
C GLY A 604 -34.47 25.54 6.89
N THR A 605 -33.90 24.64 6.08
CA THR A 605 -34.45 24.30 4.74
C THR A 605 -34.69 22.81 4.55
N THR A 606 -35.79 22.48 3.88
CA THR A 606 -36.06 21.14 3.34
C THR A 606 -35.84 21.05 1.83
N GLU A 607 -35.41 22.16 1.20
CA GLU A 607 -35.08 22.24 -0.22
C GLU A 607 -33.56 22.16 -0.43
N CYS A 608 -33.05 20.93 -0.60
CA CYS A 608 -31.68 20.66 -1.05
C CYS A 608 -31.65 19.54 -2.10
N SER A 609 -30.60 19.52 -2.93
CA SER A 609 -30.36 18.45 -3.90
C SER A 609 -29.94 17.16 -3.19
N ARG A 610 -30.92 16.29 -2.91
CA ARG A 610 -30.66 14.94 -2.43
C ARG A 610 -30.14 14.07 -3.58
N PRO A 611 -28.90 13.54 -3.51
CA PRO A 611 -28.45 12.53 -4.45
C PRO A 611 -29.25 11.25 -4.20
N ASN A 612 -29.71 10.60 -5.26
CA ASN A 612 -30.37 9.31 -5.16
C ASN A 612 -29.26 8.25 -4.95
N PRO A 613 -29.20 7.50 -3.84
CA PRO A 613 -28.12 6.54 -3.60
C PRO A 613 -28.06 5.40 -4.63
N ASN A 614 -29.10 5.26 -5.47
CA ASN A 614 -29.21 4.27 -6.53
C ASN A 614 -28.91 4.85 -7.94
N ASP A 615 -28.48 6.11 -8.04
CA ASP A 615 -28.18 6.92 -9.25
C ASP A 615 -27.02 7.86 -8.87
N ALA A 616 -25.79 7.34 -9.03
CA ALA A 616 -24.61 7.81 -8.29
C ALA A 616 -23.97 9.08 -8.85
N ASP A 617 -24.32 9.50 -10.06
CA ASP A 617 -23.90 10.77 -10.66
C ASP A 617 -25.05 11.79 -10.83
N GLY A 618 -26.30 11.38 -10.60
CA GLY A 618 -27.46 12.26 -10.55
C GLY A 618 -28.05 12.59 -11.91
N ASP A 619 -27.87 11.74 -12.91
CA ASP A 619 -28.34 11.96 -14.28
C ASP A 619 -29.84 11.65 -14.48
N GLY A 620 -30.42 10.85 -13.58
CA GLY A 620 -31.82 10.39 -13.60
C GLY A 620 -32.02 8.92 -14.02
N VAL A 621 -30.94 8.19 -14.34
CA VAL A 621 -30.93 6.76 -14.62
C VAL A 621 -30.29 6.02 -13.44
N ILE A 622 -30.91 4.94 -12.99
CA ILE A 622 -30.39 4.19 -11.84
C ILE A 622 -29.24 3.26 -12.24
N ASN A 623 -28.22 3.18 -11.39
CA ASN A 623 -26.98 2.38 -11.47
C ASN A 623 -27.18 0.91 -11.91
N ALA A 624 -28.39 0.39 -11.74
CA ALA A 624 -28.79 -0.97 -12.08
C ALA A 624 -29.06 -1.19 -13.58
N VAL A 625 -29.41 -0.14 -14.33
CA VAL A 625 -29.69 -0.18 -15.80
C VAL A 625 -28.88 0.85 -16.59
N ASP A 626 -28.22 1.78 -15.90
CA ASP A 626 -27.30 2.75 -16.46
C ASP A 626 -26.07 2.09 -17.13
N ASN A 627 -25.67 2.59 -18.30
CA ASN A 627 -24.48 2.19 -19.04
C ASN A 627 -23.21 3.00 -18.71
N CYS A 628 -23.31 4.07 -17.90
CA CYS A 628 -22.18 4.75 -17.25
C CYS A 628 -22.44 5.11 -15.77
N PRO A 629 -22.60 4.14 -14.82
CA PRO A 629 -22.97 4.34 -13.39
C PRO A 629 -22.13 5.24 -12.47
N THR A 630 -21.24 6.06 -13.02
CA THR A 630 -20.39 7.05 -12.34
C THR A 630 -20.04 8.24 -13.26
N THR A 631 -20.69 8.42 -14.41
CA THR A 631 -20.42 9.49 -15.39
C THR A 631 -21.67 9.83 -16.22
N ALA A 632 -22.48 10.75 -15.69
CA ALA A 632 -23.79 11.17 -16.18
C ALA A 632 -23.95 11.29 -17.71
N ASN A 633 -24.87 10.52 -18.29
CA ASN A 633 -25.34 10.55 -19.67
C ASN A 633 -26.86 10.27 -19.77
N PRO A 634 -27.75 11.26 -19.52
CA PRO A 634 -29.20 11.03 -19.43
C PRO A 634 -29.89 10.56 -20.72
N ASP A 635 -29.17 10.52 -21.85
CA ASP A 635 -29.63 9.95 -23.12
C ASP A 635 -29.20 8.49 -23.34
N GLN A 636 -28.36 7.96 -22.44
CA GLN A 636 -27.83 6.60 -22.42
C GLN A 636 -27.20 6.18 -23.76
N ALA A 637 -26.57 7.14 -24.46
CA ALA A 637 -25.98 6.92 -25.76
C ALA A 637 -24.90 5.82 -25.70
N ASP A 638 -25.17 4.68 -26.34
CA ASP A 638 -24.24 3.59 -26.66
C ASP A 638 -24.24 3.44 -28.19
N LYS A 639 -23.13 3.84 -28.82
CA LYS A 639 -23.05 4.00 -30.28
C LYS A 639 -22.60 2.77 -31.04
N ASP A 640 -21.92 1.82 -30.41
CA ASP A 640 -21.48 0.59 -31.05
C ASP A 640 -22.15 -0.70 -30.54
N GLY A 641 -22.96 -0.60 -29.47
CA GLY A 641 -23.89 -1.62 -29.00
C GLY A 641 -23.27 -2.57 -27.98
N ASP A 642 -22.38 -2.04 -27.15
CA ASP A 642 -21.50 -2.75 -26.23
C ASP A 642 -22.11 -2.97 -24.83
N GLY A 643 -22.98 -2.04 -24.39
CA GLY A 643 -23.50 -1.97 -23.02
C GLY A 643 -22.81 -0.96 -22.10
N LYS A 644 -21.77 -0.26 -22.57
CA LYS A 644 -21.20 0.97 -21.97
C LYS A 644 -21.67 2.21 -22.74
N GLY A 645 -21.75 3.36 -22.08
CA GLY A 645 -22.10 4.62 -22.74
C GLY A 645 -20.91 5.38 -23.34
N ASP A 646 -21.17 6.17 -24.39
CA ASP A 646 -20.25 7.01 -25.19
C ASP A 646 -19.39 8.00 -24.35
N VAL A 647 -19.72 8.22 -23.06
CA VAL A 647 -19.00 9.13 -22.16
C VAL A 647 -18.01 8.42 -21.22
N CYS A 648 -18.22 7.12 -20.95
CA CYS A 648 -17.37 6.32 -20.05
C CYS A 648 -16.60 5.21 -20.79
N ASP A 649 -17.02 4.80 -21.99
CA ASP A 649 -16.15 4.01 -22.86
C ASP A 649 -15.15 4.90 -23.61
N LEU A 650 -13.92 4.41 -23.69
CA LEU A 650 -12.85 4.98 -24.50
C LEU A 650 -12.65 4.22 -25.82
N CYS A 651 -13.24 3.04 -25.94
CA CYS A 651 -13.21 2.28 -27.18
C CYS A 651 -14.06 2.93 -28.27
N ALA A 652 -13.81 2.51 -29.51
CA ALA A 652 -14.54 2.97 -30.70
C ALA A 652 -15.09 1.78 -31.51
N THR A 653 -15.08 0.60 -30.90
CA THR A 653 -15.51 -0.68 -31.46
C THR A 653 -15.91 -1.63 -30.33
N ALA A 654 -17.19 -2.02 -30.31
CA ALA A 654 -17.82 -2.75 -29.22
C ALA A 654 -16.97 -3.87 -28.62
N ASN A 655 -16.68 -3.74 -27.32
CA ASN A 655 -15.97 -4.71 -26.51
C ASN A 655 -16.79 -5.15 -25.26
N PRO A 656 -18.00 -5.72 -25.44
CA PRO A 656 -18.98 -5.95 -24.37
C PRO A 656 -18.41 -6.52 -23.07
N GLY A 657 -18.73 -5.87 -21.96
CA GLY A 657 -18.11 -6.15 -20.67
C GLY A 657 -16.63 -5.77 -20.66
N ASP A 658 -15.77 -6.70 -20.20
CA ASP A 658 -14.33 -6.46 -19.99
C ASP A 658 -13.45 -6.86 -21.18
N MET A 659 -14.05 -7.07 -22.36
CA MET A 659 -13.28 -7.47 -23.53
C MET A 659 -12.26 -6.39 -23.89
N ALA A 660 -11.08 -6.83 -24.34
CA ALA A 660 -9.94 -5.96 -24.52
C ALA A 660 -10.10 -5.08 -25.79
N CYS A 661 -10.12 -3.76 -25.62
CA CYS A 661 -10.32 -2.81 -26.72
C CYS A 661 -9.20 -2.92 -27.77
N PRO A 662 -9.50 -3.12 -29.07
CA PRO A 662 -8.49 -3.32 -30.11
C PRO A 662 -7.80 -2.00 -30.50
N LEU A 663 -6.51 -1.88 -30.17
CA LEU A 663 -5.72 -0.66 -30.32
C LEU A 663 -4.36 -0.92 -30.98
N SER A 664 -3.64 0.16 -31.32
CA SER A 664 -2.19 0.08 -31.50
C SER A 664 -1.47 0.61 -30.25
N ILE A 665 -0.24 0.15 -30.02
CA ILE A 665 0.60 0.60 -28.90
C ILE A 665 0.83 2.13 -28.93
N TYR A 666 0.81 2.75 -30.12
CA TYR A 666 0.85 4.21 -30.25
C TYR A 666 -0.33 4.89 -29.55
N ASP A 667 -1.54 4.31 -29.65
CA ASP A 667 -2.76 4.87 -29.06
C ASP A 667 -2.79 4.65 -27.54
N VAL A 668 -2.30 3.49 -27.08
CA VAL A 668 -2.12 3.18 -25.66
C VAL A 668 -1.07 4.10 -25.01
N LYS A 669 0.01 4.43 -25.73
CA LYS A 669 1.09 5.27 -25.20
C LYS A 669 0.96 6.76 -25.53
N GLN A 670 -0.11 7.16 -26.21
CA GLN A 670 -0.34 8.56 -26.58
C GLN A 670 -0.49 9.41 -25.30
N PRO A 671 0.27 10.52 -25.18
CA PRO A 671 0.33 11.29 -23.95
C PRO A 671 -0.95 12.10 -23.68
N VAL A 672 -1.55 11.89 -22.50
CA VAL A 672 -2.53 12.81 -21.89
C VAL A 672 -1.85 13.92 -21.08
N SER A 673 -2.63 14.93 -20.68
CA SER A 673 -2.16 16.24 -20.17
C SER A 673 -1.44 16.22 -18.83
N ASP A 674 -1.60 15.16 -18.04
CA ASP A 674 -0.94 14.92 -16.75
C ASP A 674 0.43 14.23 -16.87
N GLY A 675 0.73 13.63 -18.03
CA GLY A 675 1.91 12.78 -18.23
C GLY A 675 1.62 11.28 -18.25
N GLY A 676 0.36 10.85 -18.09
CA GLY A 676 -0.06 9.45 -18.12
C GLY A 676 -0.47 8.93 -19.50
N SER A 677 -1.24 7.83 -19.50
CA SER A 677 -1.97 7.28 -20.63
C SER A 677 -3.48 7.39 -20.36
N ALA A 678 -4.28 7.67 -21.40
CA ALA A 678 -5.74 7.65 -21.29
C ALA A 678 -6.30 6.26 -20.90
N TRP A 679 -5.53 5.19 -21.15
CA TRP A 679 -5.96 3.81 -21.01
C TRP A 679 -5.59 3.16 -19.67
N MET A 680 -5.22 3.95 -18.65
CA MET A 680 -4.90 3.41 -17.32
C MET A 680 -6.07 2.61 -16.72
N GLY A 681 -5.77 1.38 -16.28
CA GLY A 681 -6.76 0.43 -15.78
C GLY A 681 -7.57 -0.29 -16.86
N GLN A 682 -7.56 0.21 -18.11
CA GLN A 682 -8.32 -0.36 -19.21
C GLN A 682 -7.65 -1.61 -19.79
N ARG A 683 -8.46 -2.52 -20.33
CA ARG A 683 -7.98 -3.73 -21.01
C ARG A 683 -7.89 -3.49 -22.52
N VAL A 684 -6.74 -3.83 -23.11
CA VAL A 684 -6.39 -3.49 -24.50
C VAL A 684 -5.83 -4.70 -25.25
N ALA A 685 -6.24 -4.83 -26.52
CA ALA A 685 -5.78 -5.87 -27.44
C ALA A 685 -4.90 -5.26 -28.52
N LEU A 686 -3.63 -5.68 -28.56
CA LEU A 686 -2.61 -5.20 -29.49
C LEU A 686 -2.19 -6.34 -30.42
N SER A 687 -2.08 -6.07 -31.72
CA SER A 687 -1.70 -7.09 -32.71
C SER A 687 -0.39 -6.77 -33.44
N GLY A 688 0.35 -7.84 -33.79
CA GLY A 688 1.51 -7.77 -34.70
C GLY A 688 2.79 -7.14 -34.11
N LEU A 689 2.89 -6.98 -32.79
CA LEU A 689 4.10 -6.47 -32.15
C LEU A 689 5.26 -7.45 -32.35
N THR A 690 6.47 -6.94 -32.56
CA THR A 690 7.70 -7.74 -32.69
C THR A 690 8.54 -7.62 -31.43
N VAL A 691 8.86 -8.76 -30.81
CA VAL A 691 9.65 -8.84 -29.58
C VAL A 691 11.08 -8.36 -29.82
N THR A 692 11.53 -7.38 -29.04
CA THR A 692 12.86 -6.75 -29.15
C THR A 692 13.82 -7.12 -28.02
N GLY A 693 13.31 -7.49 -26.84
CA GLY A 693 14.07 -7.97 -25.69
C GLY A 693 13.22 -8.87 -24.79
N VAL A 694 13.82 -9.81 -24.08
CA VAL A 694 13.13 -10.76 -23.17
C VAL A 694 13.89 -10.81 -21.86
N GLY A 695 13.21 -10.57 -20.74
CA GLY A 695 13.80 -10.49 -19.40
C GLY A 695 13.18 -11.50 -18.42
N PRO A 696 13.61 -11.50 -17.14
CA PRO A 696 13.21 -12.48 -16.13
C PRO A 696 11.74 -12.37 -15.66
N THR A 697 11.05 -11.25 -15.90
CA THR A 697 9.66 -11.03 -15.46
C THR A 697 8.73 -10.51 -16.55
N GLY A 698 9.20 -10.42 -17.80
CA GLY A 698 8.45 -9.84 -18.93
C GLY A 698 9.28 -9.74 -20.21
N PHE A 699 8.74 -9.08 -21.22
CA PHE A 699 9.43 -8.83 -22.49
C PHE A 699 9.08 -7.46 -23.07
N PHE A 700 9.96 -6.92 -23.91
CA PHE A 700 9.70 -5.72 -24.70
C PHE A 700 9.30 -6.11 -26.11
N ALA A 701 8.31 -5.41 -26.66
CA ALA A 701 7.92 -5.55 -28.05
C ALA A 701 7.50 -4.20 -28.65
N GLN A 702 7.73 -4.04 -29.96
CA GLN A 702 7.37 -2.83 -30.70
C GLN A 702 6.82 -3.13 -32.09
N VAL A 703 6.12 -2.17 -32.69
CA VAL A 703 5.65 -2.26 -34.08
C VAL A 703 6.87 -2.30 -35.01
N HIS A 704 6.97 -3.35 -35.84
CA HIS A 704 8.06 -3.45 -36.83
C HIS A 704 7.80 -2.53 -38.03
N PRO A 705 8.81 -1.87 -38.64
CA PRO A 705 8.61 -0.93 -39.75
C PRO A 705 8.00 -1.48 -41.05
N SER A 706 7.68 -2.78 -41.13
CA SER A 706 6.94 -3.39 -42.24
C SER A 706 5.45 -3.64 -41.94
N GLU A 707 5.00 -3.39 -40.70
CA GLU A 707 3.60 -3.51 -40.33
C GLU A 707 2.81 -2.32 -40.90
N SER A 708 1.62 -2.55 -41.43
CA SER A 708 0.79 -1.51 -42.07
C SER A 708 0.33 -0.40 -41.13
N GLY A 709 0.45 -0.61 -39.81
CA GLY A 709 0.14 0.38 -38.77
C GLY A 709 1.35 1.15 -38.22
N TYR A 710 2.55 1.00 -38.77
CA TYR A 710 3.76 1.70 -38.28
C TYR A 710 3.68 3.21 -38.52
N ARG A 711 3.73 3.99 -37.43
CA ARG A 711 3.62 5.47 -37.42
C ARG A 711 4.95 6.21 -37.22
N GLY A 712 6.04 5.47 -36.97
CA GLY A 712 7.34 6.02 -36.55
C GLY A 712 7.93 5.22 -35.38
N ALA A 713 9.14 5.58 -34.93
CA ALA A 713 9.78 4.94 -33.78
C ALA A 713 9.14 5.38 -32.46
N ASP A 714 8.86 6.68 -32.32
CA ASP A 714 8.18 7.29 -31.17
C ASP A 714 6.83 6.60 -30.87
N TYR A 715 6.65 6.20 -29.61
CA TYR A 715 5.52 5.46 -29.04
C TYR A 715 5.27 4.07 -29.65
N SER A 716 6.22 3.52 -30.42
CA SER A 716 6.04 2.23 -31.11
C SER A 716 6.20 0.98 -30.24
N GLY A 717 6.70 1.10 -29.01
CA GLY A 717 7.07 -0.04 -28.16
C GLY A 717 6.69 0.10 -26.69
N GLY A 718 6.63 -1.03 -25.99
CA GLY A 718 6.25 -1.10 -24.58
C GLY A 718 6.74 -2.38 -23.89
N PHE A 719 6.57 -2.42 -22.56
CA PHE A 719 6.89 -3.58 -21.73
C PHE A 719 5.63 -4.41 -21.44
N ILE A 720 5.76 -5.73 -21.63
CA ILE A 720 4.72 -6.73 -21.36
C ILE A 720 5.16 -7.50 -20.12
N PHE A 721 4.48 -7.31 -19.00
CA PHE A 721 4.84 -7.86 -17.70
C PHE A 721 4.13 -9.19 -17.45
N THR A 722 4.90 -10.28 -17.33
CA THR A 722 4.38 -11.65 -17.18
C THR A 722 4.55 -12.21 -15.76
N LYS A 723 4.93 -11.37 -14.78
CA LYS A 723 5.26 -11.69 -13.37
C LYS A 723 6.42 -12.69 -13.17
N SER A 724 6.80 -13.42 -14.22
CA SER A 724 7.83 -14.46 -14.30
C SER A 724 8.34 -14.53 -15.75
N ALA A 725 9.34 -15.37 -16.03
CA ALA A 725 9.95 -15.45 -17.35
C ALA A 725 8.93 -15.89 -18.43
N PRO A 726 8.82 -15.18 -19.57
CA PRO A 726 7.90 -15.54 -20.64
C PRO A 726 8.08 -16.98 -21.18
N ALA A 727 7.02 -17.53 -21.76
CA ALA A 727 7.07 -18.83 -22.42
C ALA A 727 8.16 -18.86 -23.51
N THR A 728 8.86 -20.00 -23.67
CA THR A 728 10.06 -20.14 -24.51
C THR A 728 9.83 -19.94 -26.03
N THR A 729 8.58 -19.74 -26.45
CA THR A 729 8.19 -19.30 -27.81
C THR A 729 8.29 -17.79 -28.01
N VAL A 730 8.22 -17.00 -26.92
CA VAL A 730 8.42 -15.55 -26.90
C VAL A 730 9.93 -15.27 -26.91
N VAL A 731 10.47 -15.05 -28.10
CA VAL A 731 11.91 -14.80 -28.34
C VAL A 731 12.10 -13.56 -29.20
N VAL A 732 13.27 -12.93 -29.12
CA VAL A 732 13.59 -11.76 -29.96
C VAL A 732 13.37 -12.07 -31.45
N GLY A 733 12.62 -11.19 -32.13
CA GLY A 733 12.16 -11.36 -33.50
C GLY A 733 10.89 -12.21 -33.68
N ALA A 734 10.25 -12.69 -32.61
CA ALA A 734 8.90 -13.26 -32.67
C ALA A 734 7.86 -12.14 -32.92
N ARG A 735 6.82 -12.42 -33.70
CA ARG A 735 5.62 -11.58 -33.78
C ARG A 735 4.56 -12.10 -32.81
N VAL A 736 3.92 -11.22 -32.05
CA VAL A 736 2.93 -11.54 -31.03
C VAL A 736 1.69 -10.64 -31.12
N ASP A 737 0.56 -11.22 -30.77
CA ASP A 737 -0.63 -10.49 -30.32
C ASP A 737 -0.70 -10.56 -28.79
N VAL A 738 -1.16 -9.49 -28.14
CA VAL A 738 -1.16 -9.31 -26.68
C VAL A 738 -2.50 -8.72 -26.24
N SER A 739 -3.19 -9.37 -25.32
CA SER A 739 -4.40 -8.87 -24.64
C SER A 739 -4.11 -8.71 -23.16
N ALA A 740 -4.12 -7.47 -22.65
CA ALA A 740 -3.56 -7.12 -21.34
C ALA A 740 -4.21 -5.86 -20.74
N THR A 741 -3.97 -5.59 -19.45
CA THR A 741 -4.42 -4.36 -18.79
C THR A 741 -3.30 -3.34 -18.74
N VAL A 742 -3.56 -2.08 -19.09
CA VAL A 742 -2.53 -1.02 -19.04
C VAL A 742 -2.39 -0.51 -17.61
N THR A 743 -1.16 -0.57 -17.08
CA THR A 743 -0.83 -0.18 -15.70
C THR A 743 0.40 0.72 -15.67
N ASN A 744 0.58 1.48 -14.58
CA ASN A 744 1.81 2.22 -14.32
C ASN A 744 2.62 1.56 -13.21
N TYR A 745 3.94 1.47 -13.37
CA TYR A 745 4.85 0.94 -12.36
C TYR A 745 6.10 1.83 -12.24
N PHE A 746 6.16 2.66 -11.19
CA PHE A 746 7.23 3.65 -10.96
C PHE A 746 7.58 4.49 -12.20
N GLY A 747 6.54 5.05 -12.83
CA GLY A 747 6.62 5.85 -14.05
C GLY A 747 6.45 5.06 -15.35
N GLN A 748 6.81 3.77 -15.36
CA GLN A 748 6.72 2.92 -16.55
C GLN A 748 5.27 2.67 -16.99
N VAL A 749 4.97 2.80 -18.28
CA VAL A 749 3.69 2.31 -18.84
C VAL A 749 3.88 0.87 -19.32
N GLN A 750 3.22 -0.08 -18.64
CA GLN A 750 3.35 -1.51 -18.92
C GLN A 750 1.99 -2.21 -19.09
N LEU A 751 2.04 -3.41 -19.68
CA LEU A 751 0.89 -4.26 -19.94
C LEU A 751 0.93 -5.48 -19.00
N ASP A 752 0.08 -5.49 -17.97
CA ASP A 752 -0.03 -6.55 -16.94
C ASP A 752 -1.13 -7.57 -17.27
N ALA A 753 -1.07 -8.74 -16.62
CA ALA A 753 -1.89 -9.93 -16.84
C ALA A 753 -2.04 -10.34 -18.33
N PRO A 754 -0.96 -10.34 -19.14
CA PRO A 754 -1.06 -10.47 -20.59
C PRO A 754 -1.36 -11.90 -21.05
N THR A 755 -2.41 -12.06 -21.84
CA THR A 755 -2.58 -13.22 -22.73
C THR A 755 -1.80 -12.97 -24.02
N VAL A 756 -0.84 -13.84 -24.34
CA VAL A 756 0.11 -13.64 -25.45
C VAL A 756 -0.02 -14.77 -26.48
N THR A 757 -0.28 -14.42 -27.74
CA THR A 757 -0.34 -15.38 -28.86
C THR A 757 0.84 -15.15 -29.81
N VAL A 758 1.67 -16.18 -30.03
CA VAL A 758 2.84 -16.08 -30.93
C VAL A 758 2.43 -16.43 -32.37
N LEU A 759 2.51 -15.45 -33.26
CA LEU A 759 2.12 -15.56 -34.68
C LEU A 759 3.23 -16.14 -35.58
N GLY A 760 4.48 -16.19 -35.10
CA GLY A 760 5.64 -16.64 -35.85
C GLY A 760 6.86 -15.76 -35.61
N LYS A 761 7.74 -15.63 -36.61
CA LYS A 761 8.86 -14.67 -36.59
C LYS A 761 8.69 -13.59 -37.65
N ALA A 762 9.17 -12.39 -37.35
CA ALA A 762 9.29 -11.30 -38.32
C ALA A 762 10.27 -11.69 -39.45
N ALA A 763 10.04 -11.17 -40.65
CA ALA A 763 10.89 -11.45 -41.82
C ALA A 763 12.28 -10.82 -41.71
N THR A 764 12.42 -9.77 -40.90
CA THR A 764 13.66 -9.05 -40.60
C THR A 764 13.70 -8.66 -39.11
N PRO A 765 14.89 -8.46 -38.51
CA PRO A 765 14.99 -7.82 -37.21
C PRO A 765 14.57 -6.34 -37.25
N VAL A 766 14.03 -5.82 -36.15
CA VAL A 766 13.88 -4.38 -35.94
C VAL A 766 15.27 -3.72 -35.93
N ALA A 767 15.45 -2.65 -36.70
CA ALA A 767 16.65 -1.81 -36.65
C ALA A 767 16.55 -0.80 -35.49
N PRO A 768 17.64 -0.53 -34.75
CA PRO A 768 17.61 0.42 -33.65
C PRO A 768 17.47 1.87 -34.14
N GLU A 769 16.64 2.66 -33.47
CA GLU A 769 16.50 4.10 -33.70
C GLU A 769 17.76 4.84 -33.20
N ALA A 770 18.32 5.73 -34.04
CA ALA A 770 19.54 6.44 -33.71
C ALA A 770 19.22 7.71 -32.88
N VAL A 771 19.81 7.83 -31.70
CA VAL A 771 19.57 8.94 -30.76
C VAL A 771 20.85 9.50 -30.17
N THR A 772 20.80 10.76 -29.74
CA THR A 772 21.81 11.32 -28.83
C THR A 772 21.46 11.00 -27.37
N PRO A 773 22.45 10.93 -26.46
CA PRO A 773 22.16 10.68 -25.04
C PRO A 773 21.24 11.73 -24.40
N ALA A 774 21.31 12.99 -24.84
CA ALA A 774 20.47 14.08 -24.34
C ALA A 774 18.99 13.97 -24.77
N GLU A 775 18.68 13.21 -25.82
CA GLU A 775 17.30 12.90 -26.20
C GLU A 775 16.72 11.75 -25.36
N ALA A 776 17.56 10.81 -24.92
CA ALA A 776 17.16 9.54 -24.29
C ALA A 776 17.31 9.51 -22.76
N THR A 777 18.11 10.40 -22.16
CA THR A 777 18.29 10.51 -20.70
C THR A 777 17.00 10.95 -19.98
N THR A 778 16.93 10.81 -18.65
CA THR A 778 15.76 11.19 -17.85
C THR A 778 15.39 12.67 -18.09
N GLY A 779 14.14 12.92 -18.48
CA GLY A 779 13.67 14.27 -18.87
C GLY A 779 14.15 14.77 -20.25
N GLY A 780 14.88 13.93 -21.00
CA GLY A 780 15.30 14.17 -22.37
C GLY A 780 14.13 14.26 -23.36
N SER A 781 14.33 15.00 -24.45
CA SER A 781 13.27 15.42 -25.37
C SER A 781 12.53 14.30 -26.11
N ARG A 782 13.09 13.09 -26.18
CA ARG A 782 12.46 11.89 -26.76
C ARG A 782 12.36 10.71 -25.79
N ALA A 783 12.82 10.85 -24.54
CA ALA A 783 12.97 9.72 -23.62
C ALA A 783 11.62 9.01 -23.34
N ARG A 784 10.57 9.78 -23.03
CA ARG A 784 9.19 9.26 -22.90
C ARG A 784 8.63 8.70 -24.21
N ALA A 785 8.99 9.30 -25.34
CA ALA A 785 8.54 8.83 -26.64
C ALA A 785 9.21 7.51 -27.07
N LEU A 786 10.44 7.24 -26.61
CA LEU A 786 11.21 6.06 -26.98
C LEU A 786 11.26 4.97 -25.91
N GLU A 787 10.58 5.15 -24.76
CA GLU A 787 10.31 4.08 -23.80
C GLU A 787 9.73 2.83 -24.53
N GLY A 788 10.30 1.66 -24.27
CA GLY A 788 9.97 0.38 -24.91
C GLY A 788 10.49 0.20 -26.34
N VAL A 789 11.20 1.19 -26.90
CA VAL A 789 11.73 1.18 -28.26
C VAL A 789 13.21 0.78 -28.27
N LEU A 790 13.62 0.00 -29.27
CA LEU A 790 15.02 -0.34 -29.52
C LEU A 790 15.76 0.88 -30.07
N VAL A 791 16.75 1.37 -29.33
CA VAL A 791 17.55 2.58 -29.62
C VAL A 791 19.05 2.28 -29.72
N ARG A 792 19.81 3.23 -30.25
CA ARG A 792 21.28 3.24 -30.29
C ARG A 792 21.86 4.63 -30.07
N VAL A 793 22.81 4.74 -29.14
CA VAL A 793 23.73 5.87 -28.99
C VAL A 793 25.10 5.53 -29.56
N THR A 794 25.88 6.54 -29.96
CA THR A 794 27.23 6.36 -30.54
C THR A 794 28.23 7.34 -29.96
N LYS A 795 29.49 6.91 -29.82
CA LYS A 795 30.62 7.71 -29.29
C LYS A 795 30.33 8.27 -27.90
N VAL A 796 30.08 7.37 -26.94
CA VAL A 796 29.74 7.72 -25.56
C VAL A 796 30.82 7.20 -24.61
N GLU A 797 31.15 8.01 -23.60
CA GLU A 797 32.14 7.72 -22.57
C GLU A 797 31.45 7.42 -21.24
N VAL A 798 31.93 6.43 -20.49
CA VAL A 798 31.45 6.11 -19.13
C VAL A 798 31.78 7.25 -18.17
N THR A 799 30.77 8.04 -17.82
CA THR A 799 30.89 9.19 -16.93
C THR A 799 30.72 8.84 -15.46
N ASP A 800 29.99 7.78 -15.11
CA ASP A 800 29.94 7.28 -13.73
C ASP A 800 29.67 5.77 -13.64
N ILE A 801 30.03 5.16 -12.50
CA ILE A 801 29.93 3.72 -12.26
C ILE A 801 29.21 3.48 -10.94
N ALA A 802 28.13 2.68 -10.94
CA ALA A 802 27.14 2.62 -9.86
C ALA A 802 26.56 4.02 -9.49
N PRO A 803 25.82 4.67 -10.42
CA PRO A 803 25.10 5.91 -10.12
C PRO A 803 24.03 5.67 -9.02
N PRO A 804 23.55 6.71 -8.31
CA PRO A 804 22.65 6.53 -7.18
C PRO A 804 21.34 5.80 -7.54
N PRO A 805 20.81 4.91 -6.67
CA PRO A 805 19.56 4.20 -6.92
C PRO A 805 18.37 5.16 -7.08
N GLY A 806 17.44 4.79 -7.95
CA GLY A 806 16.16 5.47 -8.12
C GLY A 806 15.07 5.00 -7.15
N GLY A 807 13.84 5.51 -7.28
CA GLY A 807 12.72 5.08 -6.44
C GLY A 807 12.45 3.57 -6.56
N GLY A 808 12.48 2.85 -5.45
CA GLY A 808 12.31 1.40 -5.41
C GLY A 808 13.55 0.57 -5.74
N ASP A 809 14.69 1.20 -6.04
CA ASP A 809 15.96 0.55 -6.39
C ASP A 809 16.89 0.42 -5.16
N LYS A 810 17.82 -0.54 -5.17
CA LYS A 810 18.84 -0.72 -4.10
C LYS A 810 20.24 -0.85 -4.71
N ALA A 811 21.22 -0.14 -4.14
CA ALA A 811 22.61 -0.20 -4.61
C ALA A 811 23.29 -1.53 -4.21
N PRO A 812 24.19 -2.09 -5.05
CA PRO A 812 24.56 -1.64 -6.40
C PRO A 812 23.49 -2.02 -7.43
N THR A 813 23.07 -1.06 -8.26
CA THR A 813 21.94 -1.20 -9.20
C THR A 813 22.24 -1.99 -10.48
N GLY A 814 23.49 -2.43 -10.69
CA GLY A 814 23.95 -2.99 -11.97
C GLY A 814 24.30 -1.93 -13.04
N GLU A 815 24.11 -0.65 -12.73
CA GLU A 815 24.16 0.44 -13.73
C GLU A 815 25.51 1.15 -13.88
N PHE A 816 25.68 1.80 -15.03
CA PHE A 816 26.66 2.86 -15.24
C PHE A 816 26.04 4.04 -16.02
N GLU A 817 26.57 5.24 -15.84
CA GLU A 817 26.19 6.41 -16.65
C GLU A 817 27.20 6.65 -17.77
N VAL A 818 26.70 7.07 -18.93
CA VAL A 818 27.49 7.58 -20.04
C VAL A 818 27.21 9.06 -20.31
N THR A 819 28.08 9.68 -21.11
CA THR A 819 28.03 11.09 -21.57
C THR A 819 26.60 11.62 -21.72
N GLY A 820 26.23 12.60 -20.89
CA GLY A 820 24.85 13.13 -20.82
C GLY A 820 23.98 12.53 -19.70
N SER A 821 24.60 11.81 -18.75
CA SER A 821 23.92 11.11 -17.64
C SER A 821 22.84 10.13 -18.09
N LEU A 822 23.01 9.55 -19.28
CA LEU A 822 22.19 8.45 -19.74
C LEU A 822 22.65 7.17 -19.05
N ARG A 823 21.74 6.48 -18.36
CA ARG A 823 22.03 5.22 -17.69
C ARG A 823 21.99 4.03 -18.64
N ILE A 824 22.89 3.09 -18.41
CA ILE A 824 22.91 1.76 -19.04
C ILE A 824 22.74 0.75 -17.90
N ASN A 825 21.82 -0.19 -18.06
CA ASN A 825 21.41 -1.17 -17.04
C ASN A 825 21.56 -2.60 -17.58
N ASP A 826 21.51 -3.61 -16.70
CA ASP A 826 21.87 -5.00 -17.02
C ASP A 826 20.68 -5.99 -17.01
N TYR A 827 19.44 -5.50 -16.85
CA TYR A 827 18.23 -6.31 -16.68
C TYR A 827 17.90 -7.21 -17.89
N LEU A 828 18.23 -6.79 -19.11
CA LEU A 828 18.15 -7.65 -20.31
C LEU A 828 19.47 -8.41 -20.61
N HIS A 829 20.61 -7.99 -20.09
CA HIS A 829 21.89 -8.64 -20.28
C HIS A 829 22.91 -8.28 -19.19
N THR A 830 23.16 -9.20 -18.27
CA THR A 830 24.21 -9.06 -17.24
C THR A 830 25.60 -8.93 -17.84
N PHE A 831 26.29 -7.83 -17.52
CA PHE A 831 27.67 -7.54 -17.91
C PHE A 831 28.52 -7.14 -16.70
N SER A 832 29.85 -7.10 -16.87
CA SER A 832 30.74 -6.48 -15.86
C SER A 832 30.77 -4.96 -16.05
N LEU A 833 30.61 -4.20 -14.97
CA LEU A 833 30.64 -2.73 -15.03
C LEU A 833 31.95 -2.23 -15.67
N PRO A 834 31.87 -1.37 -16.70
CA PRO A 834 33.04 -0.82 -17.37
C PRO A 834 33.77 0.18 -16.48
N ALA A 835 35.05 0.45 -16.76
CA ALA A 835 35.80 1.50 -16.07
C ALA A 835 35.30 2.90 -16.47
N LYS A 836 35.31 3.85 -15.52
CA LYS A 836 35.08 5.28 -15.79
C LYS A 836 36.11 5.77 -16.83
N GLY A 837 35.64 6.42 -17.89
CA GLY A 837 36.45 6.79 -19.06
C GLY A 837 36.57 5.71 -20.15
N THR A 838 35.91 4.55 -20.04
CA THR A 838 35.77 3.61 -21.17
C THR A 838 34.94 4.27 -22.28
N GLN A 839 35.38 4.11 -23.54
CA GLN A 839 34.76 4.67 -24.73
C GLN A 839 33.99 3.59 -25.48
N PHE A 840 32.70 3.81 -25.73
CA PHE A 840 31.88 2.97 -26.61
C PHE A 840 31.67 3.65 -27.97
N ALA A 841 32.05 2.95 -29.04
CA ALA A 841 31.71 3.32 -30.40
C ALA A 841 30.18 3.35 -30.62
N SER A 842 29.46 2.34 -30.09
CA SER A 842 28.01 2.41 -29.91
C SER A 842 27.50 1.51 -28.79
N ILE A 843 26.44 1.97 -28.11
CA ILE A 843 25.61 1.15 -27.23
C ILE A 843 24.22 1.05 -27.86
N THR A 844 23.68 -0.16 -27.90
CA THR A 844 22.35 -0.49 -28.43
C THR A 844 21.51 -1.13 -27.31
N GLY A 845 20.19 -0.99 -27.34
CA GLY A 845 19.33 -1.63 -26.34
C GLY A 845 17.91 -1.10 -26.39
N VAL A 846 17.03 -1.63 -25.55
CA VAL A 846 15.68 -1.07 -25.38
C VAL A 846 15.74 0.06 -24.36
N LEU A 847 15.11 1.21 -24.63
CA LEU A 847 15.03 2.27 -23.63
C LEU A 847 13.91 1.95 -22.64
N GLU A 848 14.23 1.69 -21.37
CA GLU A 848 13.26 1.56 -20.27
C GLU A 848 13.13 2.91 -19.52
N LEU A 849 11.93 3.23 -19.06
CA LEU A 849 11.70 4.19 -17.98
C LEU A 849 11.22 3.38 -16.77
N ARG A 850 11.99 3.32 -15.69
CA ARG A 850 11.66 2.61 -14.46
C ARG A 850 12.49 3.17 -13.30
N ASN A 851 11.97 3.12 -12.08
CA ASN A 851 12.62 3.65 -10.87
C ASN A 851 13.05 5.12 -11.08
N ASP A 852 12.13 5.93 -11.64
CA ASP A 852 12.30 7.35 -11.98
C ASP A 852 13.38 7.69 -13.03
N HIS A 853 14.03 6.70 -13.66
CA HIS A 853 15.15 6.92 -14.58
C HIS A 853 14.94 6.31 -15.96
N SER A 854 15.42 7.00 -17.00
CA SER A 854 15.52 6.47 -18.36
C SER A 854 16.85 5.73 -18.55
N LYS A 855 16.77 4.44 -18.90
CA LYS A 855 17.88 3.48 -18.94
C LYS A 855 17.92 2.78 -20.29
N ILE A 856 19.08 2.57 -20.92
CA ILE A 856 19.20 1.63 -22.04
C ILE A 856 19.51 0.23 -21.49
N GLU A 857 18.73 -0.76 -21.95
CA GLU A 857 18.86 -2.19 -21.66
C GLU A 857 19.52 -2.92 -22.86
N PRO A 858 20.83 -3.21 -22.83
CA PRO A 858 21.49 -4.03 -23.85
C PRO A 858 20.96 -5.47 -23.78
N ARG A 859 20.91 -6.18 -24.92
CA ARG A 859 20.29 -7.52 -25.00
C ARG A 859 21.31 -8.63 -25.14
N SER A 860 22.58 -8.27 -25.36
CA SER A 860 23.71 -9.15 -25.58
C SER A 860 25.01 -8.35 -25.59
N ALA A 861 26.17 -9.02 -25.50
CA ALA A 861 27.47 -8.36 -25.61
C ALA A 861 27.68 -7.64 -26.96
N ASP A 862 27.05 -8.12 -28.04
CA ASP A 862 27.12 -7.50 -29.38
C ASP A 862 26.48 -6.10 -29.42
N ASP A 863 25.63 -5.74 -28.43
CA ASP A 863 25.05 -4.41 -28.30
C ASP A 863 26.00 -3.38 -27.66
N LEU A 864 27.12 -3.82 -27.04
CA LEU A 864 28.11 -3.00 -26.32
C LEU A 864 29.45 -2.92 -27.09
N VAL A 865 29.56 -2.01 -28.05
CA VAL A 865 30.72 -1.93 -28.95
C VAL A 865 31.74 -0.90 -28.45
N GLU A 866 32.88 -1.35 -27.92
CA GLU A 866 34.00 -0.49 -27.50
C GLU A 866 34.66 0.28 -28.68
N GLY A 867 35.26 1.43 -28.39
CA GLY A 867 35.87 2.33 -29.37
C GLY A 867 37.41 2.36 -29.33
N THR A 868 38.06 2.19 -30.49
CA THR A 868 39.52 2.35 -30.64
C THR A 868 39.91 3.83 -30.69
N GLY A 869 39.97 4.49 -29.52
CA GLY A 869 40.34 5.91 -29.42
C GLY A 869 41.79 6.21 -29.81
N GLU A 870 42.03 7.34 -30.47
CA GLU A 870 43.38 7.86 -30.67
C GLU A 870 43.97 8.34 -29.33
N ALA A 871 45.20 7.90 -29.00
CA ALA A 871 45.84 8.22 -27.73
C ALA A 871 46.39 9.66 -27.71
N THR A 872 45.54 10.61 -27.34
CA THR A 872 45.89 12.03 -27.15
C THR A 872 46.66 12.27 -25.85
N LEU A 873 47.48 13.33 -25.80
CA LEU A 873 48.18 13.77 -24.60
C LEU A 873 47.22 14.50 -23.66
N ILE A 874 47.06 14.03 -22.42
CA ILE A 874 46.13 14.60 -21.42
C ILE A 874 46.82 15.14 -20.17
N SER A 875 48.06 14.73 -19.87
CA SER A 875 48.79 15.27 -18.72
C SER A 875 50.31 15.30 -18.92
N LEU A 876 50.93 16.32 -18.34
CA LEU A 876 52.35 16.39 -18.00
C LEU A 876 52.44 16.83 -16.53
N ALA A 877 52.64 15.89 -15.61
CA ALA A 877 52.42 16.12 -14.18
C ALA A 877 53.28 15.22 -13.27
N PRO A 878 53.56 15.61 -12.01
CA PRO A 878 53.18 16.89 -11.38
C PRO A 878 54.09 18.07 -11.77
N THR A 879 53.57 19.29 -11.60
CA THR A 879 54.30 20.56 -11.83
C THR A 879 54.84 21.12 -10.50
N GLY A 880 55.95 21.86 -10.54
CA GLY A 880 56.63 22.36 -9.34
C GLY A 880 57.61 21.34 -8.71
N VAL A 881 57.99 20.31 -9.47
CA VAL A 881 58.93 19.25 -9.05
C VAL A 881 60.39 19.72 -9.12
N PHE A 882 61.30 18.90 -8.58
CA PHE A 882 62.70 19.25 -8.36
C PHE A 882 63.66 18.26 -9.04
N VAL A 883 64.87 18.75 -9.34
CA VAL A 883 66.02 17.95 -9.77
C VAL A 883 67.30 18.57 -9.20
N ARG A 884 68.36 17.79 -8.91
CA ARG A 884 69.65 18.33 -8.44
C ARG A 884 70.63 18.52 -9.59
N ALA A 885 71.36 19.64 -9.58
CA ALA A 885 72.44 19.90 -10.53
C ALA A 885 73.51 18.79 -10.50
N GLY A 886 73.92 18.32 -11.67
CA GLY A 886 74.85 17.20 -11.85
C GLY A 886 74.24 15.80 -11.72
N VAL A 887 72.91 15.70 -11.55
CA VAL A 887 72.18 14.42 -11.51
C VAL A 887 71.35 14.24 -12.78
N ASN A 888 71.36 13.03 -13.33
CA ASN A 888 70.49 12.59 -14.42
C ASN A 888 69.53 11.53 -13.88
N GLY A 889 68.23 11.68 -14.12
CA GLY A 889 67.20 10.82 -13.53
C GLY A 889 65.78 11.39 -13.62
N PRO A 890 64.80 10.75 -12.97
CA PRO A 890 63.47 11.35 -12.77
C PRO A 890 63.56 12.56 -11.84
N THR A 891 62.50 13.37 -11.82
CA THR A 891 62.32 14.40 -10.79
C THR A 891 61.88 13.80 -9.45
N PHE A 892 61.92 14.63 -8.40
CA PHE A 892 61.45 14.31 -7.05
C PHE A 892 60.62 15.49 -6.48
N PRO A 893 59.80 15.31 -5.42
CA PRO A 893 59.55 14.07 -4.67
C PRO A 893 58.86 12.98 -5.49
N GLU A 894 58.18 13.36 -6.58
CA GLU A 894 57.53 12.45 -7.51
C GLU A 894 58.13 12.58 -8.92
N PRO A 895 58.18 11.47 -9.70
CA PRO A 895 58.61 11.49 -11.09
C PRO A 895 57.58 12.23 -11.94
N LEU A 896 58.03 13.24 -12.69
CA LEU A 896 57.28 13.86 -13.75
C LEU A 896 56.90 12.79 -14.78
N THR A 897 55.63 12.74 -15.16
CA THR A 897 55.09 11.77 -16.13
C THR A 897 54.33 12.45 -17.26
N VAL A 898 54.43 11.84 -18.43
CA VAL A 898 53.56 12.08 -19.60
C VAL A 898 52.44 11.05 -19.57
N THR A 899 51.18 11.48 -19.70
CA THR A 899 50.01 10.59 -19.66
C THR A 899 49.05 10.83 -20.83
N LEU A 900 48.53 9.73 -21.39
CA LEU A 900 47.67 9.66 -22.55
C LEU A 900 46.22 9.31 -22.18
N GLY A 901 45.25 9.78 -22.98
CA GLY A 901 43.82 9.51 -22.78
C GLY A 901 43.40 8.06 -23.03
N ALA A 902 44.20 7.31 -23.79
CA ALA A 902 44.01 5.89 -24.08
C ALA A 902 45.37 5.15 -24.01
N PRO A 903 45.39 3.81 -23.87
CA PRO A 903 46.63 3.04 -24.00
C PRO A 903 47.28 3.30 -25.36
N ALA A 904 48.61 3.45 -25.40
CA ALA A 904 49.32 3.69 -26.64
C ALA A 904 49.15 2.48 -27.59
N PRO A 905 48.61 2.64 -28.81
CA PRO A 905 48.33 1.52 -29.72
C PRO A 905 49.61 0.89 -30.32
N GLN A 906 50.73 1.61 -30.20
CA GLN A 906 52.11 1.24 -30.49
C GLN A 906 53.01 2.15 -29.63
N ASP A 907 54.33 1.93 -29.60
CA ASP A 907 55.26 2.83 -28.91
C ASP A 907 55.11 4.28 -29.43
N LEU A 908 54.70 5.20 -28.55
CA LEU A 908 54.29 6.56 -28.91
C LEU A 908 55.29 7.60 -28.39
N VAL A 909 55.85 8.37 -29.31
CA VAL A 909 56.92 9.35 -29.03
C VAL A 909 56.31 10.72 -28.76
N VAL A 910 56.39 11.17 -27.51
CA VAL A 910 56.04 12.54 -27.09
C VAL A 910 57.31 13.38 -27.08
N SER A 911 57.32 14.49 -27.81
CA SER A 911 58.46 15.41 -27.85
C SER A 911 58.41 16.31 -26.61
N VAL A 912 59.53 16.49 -25.91
CA VAL A 912 59.56 17.33 -24.69
C VAL A 912 60.73 18.32 -24.76
N THR A 913 60.41 19.60 -24.85
CA THR A 913 61.37 20.71 -24.94
C THR A 913 61.49 21.46 -23.62
N SER A 914 62.67 22.01 -23.31
CA SER A 914 62.93 22.80 -22.10
C SER A 914 63.14 24.28 -22.42
N SER A 915 62.59 25.15 -21.57
CA SER A 915 62.83 26.60 -21.62
C SER A 915 64.20 27.03 -21.08
N ASN A 916 64.98 26.11 -20.49
CA ASN A 916 66.28 26.39 -19.88
C ASN A 916 67.30 25.34 -20.35
N PRO A 917 68.39 25.72 -21.06
CA PRO A 917 69.35 24.79 -21.63
C PRO A 917 70.18 24.01 -20.59
N ALA A 918 70.16 24.39 -19.31
CA ALA A 918 70.80 23.64 -18.23
C ALA A 918 70.00 22.42 -17.77
N VAL A 919 68.74 22.27 -18.23
CA VAL A 919 67.86 21.12 -18.00
C VAL A 919 67.40 20.60 -19.35
N THR A 920 67.75 19.35 -19.68
CA THR A 920 67.33 18.70 -20.93
C THR A 920 66.61 17.40 -20.63
N VAL A 921 65.67 17.00 -21.48
CA VAL A 921 65.06 15.66 -21.40
C VAL A 921 65.95 14.67 -22.12
N ALA A 922 66.06 13.43 -21.62
CA ALA A 922 66.79 12.37 -22.29
C ALA A 922 66.30 12.21 -23.73
N ASN A 923 67.22 12.34 -24.71
CA ASN A 923 66.92 12.35 -26.15
C ASN A 923 65.88 13.40 -26.62
N ASN A 924 65.55 14.41 -25.80
CA ASN A 924 64.47 15.39 -26.01
C ASN A 924 63.06 14.78 -26.20
N GLN A 925 62.86 13.52 -25.79
CA GLN A 925 61.67 12.73 -26.10
C GLN A 925 61.32 11.78 -24.95
N VAL A 926 60.04 11.46 -24.83
CA VAL A 926 59.52 10.46 -23.89
C VAL A 926 58.72 9.44 -24.70
N VAL A 927 59.05 8.16 -24.57
CA VAL A 927 58.35 7.07 -25.25
C VAL A 927 57.36 6.45 -24.28
N VAL A 928 56.07 6.48 -24.62
CA VAL A 928 55.03 5.69 -23.94
C VAL A 928 54.94 4.34 -24.64
N PRO A 929 55.30 3.20 -23.99
CA PRO A 929 55.29 1.89 -24.65
C PRO A 929 53.90 1.44 -25.07
N MET A 930 53.82 0.57 -26.08
CA MET A 930 52.58 -0.08 -26.50
C MET A 930 51.81 -0.68 -25.30
N GLY A 931 50.52 -0.35 -25.19
CA GLY A 931 49.64 -0.79 -24.09
C GLY A 931 49.77 0.00 -22.79
N ALA A 932 50.81 0.83 -22.62
CA ALA A 932 50.92 1.74 -21.49
C ALA A 932 50.09 3.03 -21.72
N ARG A 933 49.60 3.64 -20.63
CA ARG A 933 48.97 4.98 -20.67
C ARG A 933 49.92 6.13 -20.30
N SER A 934 51.11 5.83 -19.75
CA SER A 934 52.04 6.87 -19.28
C SER A 934 53.50 6.42 -19.31
N ALA A 935 54.42 7.39 -19.23
CA ALA A 935 55.85 7.17 -19.08
C ALA A 935 56.52 8.30 -18.28
N VAL A 936 57.63 7.97 -17.61
CA VAL A 936 58.41 8.91 -16.78
C VAL A 936 59.33 9.78 -17.64
N VAL A 937 59.35 11.07 -17.35
CA VAL A 937 60.27 12.04 -17.96
C VAL A 937 61.62 11.98 -17.24
N VAL A 938 62.66 11.54 -17.95
CA VAL A 938 64.04 11.50 -17.43
C VAL A 938 64.76 12.77 -17.85
N LEU A 939 65.32 13.50 -16.88
CA LEU A 939 66.05 14.75 -17.09
C LEU A 939 67.56 14.52 -16.99
N ASN A 940 68.33 15.33 -17.71
CA ASN A 940 69.76 15.52 -17.53
C ASN A 940 70.03 16.97 -17.14
N THR A 941 70.93 17.20 -16.18
CA THR A 941 71.24 18.55 -15.67
C THR A 941 72.71 18.91 -15.82
N ALA A 942 72.99 20.21 -15.97
CA ALA A 942 74.37 20.71 -15.92
C ALA A 942 74.99 20.49 -14.53
N ALA A 943 76.30 20.22 -14.48
CA ALA A 943 77.05 19.93 -13.25
C ALA A 943 77.33 21.18 -12.37
N THR A 944 77.02 22.38 -12.87
CA THR A 944 77.23 23.66 -12.19
C THR A 944 75.90 24.39 -12.07
N HIS A 945 75.55 24.80 -10.85
CA HIS A 945 74.35 25.59 -10.56
C HIS A 945 74.70 27.08 -10.66
N GLU A 946 74.38 27.68 -11.80
CA GLU A 946 74.66 29.11 -12.07
C GLU A 946 73.43 29.98 -11.77
N PRO A 947 73.58 31.19 -11.19
CA PRO A 947 72.47 32.08 -10.89
C PRO A 947 71.62 32.43 -12.13
N GLY A 948 70.30 32.34 -11.99
CA GLY A 948 69.33 32.52 -13.08
C GLY A 948 69.00 31.24 -13.87
N GLN A 949 69.57 30.08 -13.52
CA GLN A 949 69.24 28.78 -14.12
C GLN A 949 68.40 27.86 -13.20
N GLU A 950 67.85 28.39 -12.11
CA GLU A 950 67.19 27.61 -11.05
C GLU A 950 65.82 27.04 -11.45
N LYS A 951 65.27 27.41 -12.62
CA LYS A 951 63.95 26.98 -13.09
C LYS A 951 63.95 26.60 -14.57
N ALA A 952 63.12 25.62 -14.93
CA ALA A 952 62.82 25.24 -16.30
C ALA A 952 61.30 25.02 -16.44
N THR A 953 60.73 25.43 -17.57
CA THR A 953 59.43 24.92 -18.03
C THR A 953 59.70 23.85 -19.07
N LEU A 954 59.11 22.68 -18.90
CA LEU A 954 59.14 21.57 -19.84
C LEU A 954 57.80 21.53 -20.57
N THR A 955 57.82 21.63 -21.89
CA THR A 955 56.64 21.55 -22.76
C THR A 955 56.64 20.19 -23.45
N ALA A 956 55.68 19.33 -23.10
CA ALA A 956 55.44 18.07 -23.81
C ALA A 956 54.43 18.29 -24.94
N THR A 957 54.71 17.79 -26.14
CA THR A 957 53.87 17.95 -27.33
C THR A 957 53.67 16.63 -28.06
N LEU A 958 52.40 16.34 -28.39
CA LEU A 958 51.95 15.20 -29.18
C LEU A 958 50.69 15.59 -29.98
N ALA A 959 50.63 15.23 -31.26
CA ALA A 959 49.46 15.42 -32.13
C ALA A 959 48.88 16.86 -32.16
N GLY A 960 49.68 17.88 -31.86
CA GLY A 960 49.25 19.29 -31.80
C GLY A 960 48.74 19.75 -30.43
N VAL A 961 48.60 18.86 -29.45
CA VAL A 961 48.38 19.20 -28.04
C VAL A 961 49.75 19.44 -27.38
N SER A 962 49.87 20.54 -26.63
CA SER A 962 51.05 20.87 -25.83
C SER A 962 50.65 21.13 -24.38
N LEU A 963 51.40 20.58 -23.42
CA LEU A 963 51.21 20.75 -21.98
C LEU A 963 52.52 21.12 -21.30
N ASP A 964 52.46 22.04 -20.34
CA ASP A 964 53.62 22.58 -19.62
C ASP A 964 53.69 22.10 -18.16
N ALA A 965 54.90 21.74 -17.71
CA ALA A 965 55.22 21.51 -16.31
C ALA A 965 56.49 22.27 -15.90
N THR A 966 56.52 22.78 -14.66
CA THR A 966 57.65 23.52 -14.13
C THR A 966 58.54 22.64 -13.26
N VAL A 967 59.85 22.81 -13.39
CA VAL A 967 60.89 22.09 -12.64
C VAL A 967 61.86 23.09 -12.02
N ARG A 968 62.22 22.93 -10.74
CA ARG A 968 63.29 23.69 -10.07
C ARG A 968 64.58 22.88 -10.04
N VAL A 969 65.68 23.49 -10.45
CA VAL A 969 67.03 22.93 -10.27
C VAL A 969 67.56 23.37 -8.92
N LEU A 970 67.87 22.41 -8.06
CA LEU A 970 68.51 22.62 -6.77
C LEU A 970 70.03 22.45 -6.88
N ALA A 971 70.78 23.17 -6.06
CA ALA A 971 72.18 22.85 -5.83
C ALA A 971 72.32 21.46 -5.16
N ALA A 972 73.44 20.78 -5.43
CA ALA A 972 73.66 19.41 -4.97
C ALA A 972 73.61 19.22 -3.44
N GLN A 973 73.79 20.29 -2.66
CA GLN A 973 73.64 20.36 -1.21
C GLN A 973 72.91 21.66 -0.79
N GLU A 974 71.83 22.02 -1.51
CA GLU A 974 71.00 23.18 -1.15
C GLU A 974 70.37 22.97 0.25
N PRO A 975 70.55 23.91 1.21
CA PRO A 975 70.04 23.74 2.57
C PRO A 975 68.54 24.00 2.62
N SER A 976 67.79 22.99 3.08
CA SER A 976 66.33 23.05 3.28
C SER A 976 65.95 23.65 4.64
N ALA A 977 64.94 24.50 4.66
CA ALA A 977 64.29 25.07 5.82
C ALA A 977 62.92 24.44 6.09
N LEU A 978 62.40 24.61 7.32
CA LEU A 978 60.99 24.32 7.62
C LEU A 978 60.10 25.37 6.96
N ALA A 979 59.17 24.96 6.11
CA ALA A 979 58.21 25.86 5.46
C ALA A 979 56.91 25.97 6.24
N MET A 980 56.26 24.83 6.53
CA MET A 980 54.97 24.79 7.22
C MET A 980 54.71 23.45 7.92
N LEU A 981 53.74 23.46 8.83
CA LEU A 981 53.20 22.29 9.51
C LEU A 981 51.69 22.26 9.25
N THR A 982 51.21 21.26 8.52
CA THR A 982 49.80 21.15 8.13
C THR A 982 49.06 20.04 8.88
N PRO A 983 47.77 20.21 9.21
CA PRO A 983 46.97 21.43 9.03
C PRO A 983 47.39 22.56 9.99
N GLU A 984 47.38 23.82 9.52
CA GLU A 984 47.82 24.98 10.33
C GLU A 984 46.94 25.24 11.57
N THR A 985 45.68 24.78 11.49
CA THR A 985 44.73 24.71 12.60
C THR A 985 44.11 23.32 12.61
N SER A 986 44.20 22.61 13.73
CA SER A 986 43.54 21.32 13.94
C SER A 986 42.62 21.42 15.15
N ASP A 987 41.35 21.06 14.97
CA ASP A 987 40.33 21.03 16.01
C ASP A 987 39.87 19.56 16.13
N VAL A 988 40.30 18.88 17.20
CA VAL A 988 40.27 17.42 17.33
C VAL A 988 39.56 16.99 18.61
N ARG A 989 38.90 15.82 18.59
CA ARG A 989 38.30 15.24 19.79
C ARG A 989 39.38 14.63 20.69
N ALA A 990 39.24 14.78 22.00
CA ALA A 990 40.10 14.11 22.99
C ALA A 990 40.13 12.58 22.74
N GLY A 991 41.33 12.00 22.69
CA GLY A 991 41.55 10.59 22.32
C GLY A 991 41.69 10.30 20.82
N ALA A 992 41.29 11.22 19.94
CA ALA A 992 41.42 11.01 18.49
C ALA A 992 42.89 11.12 18.03
N THR A 993 43.20 10.41 16.95
CA THR A 993 44.50 10.53 16.25
C THR A 993 44.33 11.35 14.98
N VAL A 994 45.23 12.31 14.73
CA VAL A 994 45.25 13.13 13.51
C VAL A 994 46.64 13.14 12.89
N ALA A 995 46.71 12.94 11.57
CA ALA A 995 47.96 13.00 10.84
C ALA A 995 48.36 14.47 10.56
N PHE A 996 49.49 14.90 11.12
CA PHE A 996 50.16 16.14 10.76
C PHE A 996 51.24 15.88 9.70
N THR A 997 51.56 16.89 8.90
CA THR A 997 52.62 16.83 7.88
C THR A 997 53.61 17.96 8.06
N VAL A 998 54.87 17.64 8.36
CA VAL A 998 55.98 18.60 8.24
C VAL A 998 56.29 18.78 6.75
N THR A 999 56.41 20.03 6.32
CA THR A 999 56.75 20.39 4.93
C THR A 999 57.99 21.29 4.91
N MET A 1000 58.96 20.92 4.08
CA MET A 1000 60.19 21.67 3.81
C MET A 1000 59.98 22.68 2.68
N ASP A 1001 60.81 23.73 2.60
CA ASP A 1001 60.76 24.71 1.50
C ASP A 1001 61.37 24.19 0.18
N VAL A 1002 62.36 23.29 0.31
CA VAL A 1002 62.92 22.44 -0.74
C VAL A 1002 63.19 21.03 -0.17
N PRO A 1003 63.15 19.97 -0.99
CA PRO A 1003 63.54 18.64 -0.54
C PRO A 1003 65.00 18.61 -0.04
N PRO A 1004 65.29 17.99 1.12
CA PRO A 1004 66.63 17.95 1.69
C PRO A 1004 67.52 16.97 0.89
N ALA A 1005 68.82 17.25 0.83
CA ALA A 1005 69.77 16.39 0.12
C ALA A 1005 70.15 15.10 0.88
N VAL A 1006 69.68 14.95 2.13
CA VAL A 1006 69.87 13.78 3.01
C VAL A 1006 68.66 13.63 3.94
N ASP A 1007 68.44 12.44 4.50
CA ASP A 1007 67.42 12.19 5.53
C ASP A 1007 67.58 13.19 6.69
N THR A 1008 66.60 14.06 6.86
CA THR A 1008 66.62 15.22 7.75
C THR A 1008 65.67 15.03 8.92
N VAL A 1009 66.22 15.09 10.14
CA VAL A 1009 65.50 14.83 11.38
C VAL A 1009 64.93 16.14 11.93
N VAL A 1010 63.60 16.19 12.07
CA VAL A 1010 62.86 17.32 12.64
C VAL A 1010 62.32 16.91 14.01
N SER A 1011 62.63 17.67 15.05
CA SER A 1011 62.13 17.43 16.41
C SER A 1011 60.71 17.97 16.55
N LEU A 1012 59.84 17.24 17.25
CA LEU A 1012 58.43 17.60 17.43
C LEU A 1012 58.08 17.74 18.92
N ALA A 1013 57.16 18.66 19.23
CA ALA A 1013 56.61 18.86 20.56
C ALA A 1013 55.15 19.37 20.49
N VAL A 1014 54.43 19.24 21.60
CA VAL A 1014 53.12 19.87 21.83
C VAL A 1014 53.24 20.81 23.04
N GLN A 1015 52.58 21.97 22.99
CA GLN A 1015 52.57 22.96 24.07
C GLN A 1015 51.14 23.44 24.37
N PRO A 1016 50.64 23.33 25.61
CA PRO A 1016 51.24 22.59 26.73
C PRO A 1016 51.20 21.06 26.48
N ALA A 1017 52.14 20.33 27.07
CA ALA A 1017 52.47 18.95 26.67
C ALA A 1017 51.38 17.92 27.04
N GLU A 1018 50.51 18.26 28.00
CA GLU A 1018 49.39 17.44 28.45
C GLU A 1018 48.20 17.38 27.46
N LEU A 1019 48.18 18.19 26.39
CA LEU A 1019 47.09 18.17 25.41
C LEU A 1019 47.19 17.06 24.37
N ALA A 1020 48.41 16.64 23.98
CA ALA A 1020 48.59 15.58 22.98
C ALA A 1020 50.00 15.00 22.96
N THR A 1021 50.12 13.75 22.52
CA THR A 1021 51.40 13.07 22.30
C THR A 1021 51.75 13.05 20.81
N VAL A 1022 53.03 13.29 20.51
CA VAL A 1022 53.63 13.16 19.16
C VAL A 1022 54.92 12.33 19.25
N PRO A 1023 55.35 11.66 18.17
CA PRO A 1023 56.70 11.11 18.09
C PRO A 1023 57.73 12.23 18.35
N ALA A 1024 58.76 11.98 19.18
CA ALA A 1024 59.73 13.02 19.54
C ALA A 1024 60.48 13.62 18.33
N GLN A 1025 60.58 12.86 17.24
CA GLN A 1025 61.20 13.25 15.98
C GLN A 1025 60.45 12.62 14.80
N VAL A 1026 60.47 13.29 13.65
CA VAL A 1026 60.07 12.74 12.34
C VAL A 1026 61.21 12.96 11.34
N VAL A 1027 61.38 12.04 10.39
CA VAL A 1027 62.44 12.10 9.37
C VAL A 1027 61.85 12.45 8.02
N VAL A 1028 62.13 13.66 7.53
CA VAL A 1028 61.91 14.00 6.12
C VAL A 1028 63.01 13.34 5.32
N ARG A 1029 62.64 12.39 4.46
CA ARG A 1029 63.60 11.63 3.66
C ARG A 1029 64.32 12.53 2.65
N ALA A 1030 65.54 12.13 2.28
CA ALA A 1030 66.25 12.72 1.15
C ALA A 1030 65.31 12.80 -0.07
N ASP A 1031 65.33 13.94 -0.75
CA ASP A 1031 64.51 14.23 -1.94
C ASP A 1031 62.97 14.20 -1.74
N SER A 1032 62.46 14.05 -0.50
CA SER A 1032 61.06 14.30 -0.15
C SER A 1032 60.80 15.75 0.28
N LEU A 1033 59.67 16.35 -0.11
CA LEU A 1033 59.21 17.62 0.49
C LEU A 1033 58.67 17.45 1.92
N THR A 1034 58.16 16.27 2.25
CA THR A 1034 57.28 16.09 3.42
C THR A 1034 57.59 14.84 4.23
N ALA A 1035 57.18 14.86 5.50
CA ALA A 1035 56.97 13.67 6.30
C ALA A 1035 55.71 13.80 7.15
N LYS A 1036 54.91 12.73 7.20
CA LYS A 1036 53.74 12.63 8.06
C LYS A 1036 54.12 12.07 9.42
N PHE A 1037 53.44 12.54 10.46
CA PHE A 1037 53.47 11.96 11.80
C PHE A 1037 52.08 12.06 12.42
N ASP A 1038 51.74 11.10 13.26
CA ASP A 1038 50.46 11.10 13.95
C ASP A 1038 50.56 11.84 15.28
N LEU A 1039 49.58 12.70 15.55
CA LEU A 1039 49.34 13.31 16.85
C LEU A 1039 48.15 12.60 17.50
N VAL A 1040 48.35 12.11 18.72
CA VAL A 1040 47.30 11.48 19.53
C VAL A 1040 46.83 12.49 20.57
N ALA A 1041 45.60 12.98 20.44
CA ALA A 1041 45.01 13.92 21.39
C ALA A 1041 44.82 13.25 22.75
N ALA A 1042 45.26 13.92 23.83
CA ALA A 1042 45.08 13.42 25.18
C ALA A 1042 43.61 13.48 25.62
N LYS A 1043 43.27 12.83 26.74
CA LYS A 1043 41.92 12.87 27.35
C LYS A 1043 41.66 14.18 28.12
N VAL A 1044 42.23 15.31 27.67
CA VAL A 1044 42.16 16.64 28.31
C VAL A 1044 41.79 17.68 27.26
N ALA A 1045 40.70 18.41 27.48
CA ALA A 1045 40.26 19.49 26.59
C ALA A 1045 41.06 20.78 26.82
N GLY A 1046 41.37 21.51 25.74
CA GLY A 1046 42.09 22.79 25.80
C GLY A 1046 42.65 23.25 24.46
N GLU A 1047 43.30 24.41 24.46
CA GLU A 1047 43.95 25.00 23.28
C GLU A 1047 45.47 25.11 23.49
N GLY A 1048 46.23 24.88 22.41
CA GLY A 1048 47.69 24.86 22.42
C GLY A 1048 48.27 24.86 21.00
N THR A 1049 49.51 24.40 20.86
CA THR A 1049 50.20 24.30 19.57
C THR A 1049 50.99 23.00 19.42
N VAL A 1050 51.11 22.53 18.18
CA VAL A 1050 52.12 21.56 17.76
C VAL A 1050 53.29 22.34 17.18
N VAL A 1051 54.52 21.98 17.55
CA VAL A 1051 55.75 22.68 17.14
C VAL A 1051 56.73 21.70 16.50
N ALA A 1052 57.12 21.97 15.26
CA ALA A 1052 58.21 21.30 14.57
C ALA A 1052 59.47 22.19 14.59
N THR A 1053 60.63 21.62 14.91
CA THR A 1053 61.89 22.34 15.13
C THR A 1053 63.05 21.70 14.38
N LEU A 1054 63.82 22.52 13.66
CA LEU A 1054 65.01 22.12 12.91
C LEU A 1054 66.13 23.13 13.16
N GLY A 1055 67.13 22.72 13.97
CA GLY A 1055 68.21 23.61 14.39
C GLY A 1055 67.69 24.81 15.18
N ALA A 1056 67.77 26.00 14.57
CA ALA A 1056 67.26 27.25 15.15
C ALA A 1056 65.92 27.73 14.54
N GLN A 1057 65.35 26.98 13.60
CA GLN A 1057 64.04 27.25 13.01
C GLN A 1057 62.95 26.45 13.73
N SER A 1058 61.77 27.04 13.85
CA SER A 1058 60.55 26.31 14.19
C SER A 1058 59.36 26.82 13.39
N VAL A 1059 58.42 25.91 13.12
CA VAL A 1059 57.08 26.19 12.60
C VAL A 1059 56.06 25.56 13.54
N SER A 1060 54.89 26.16 13.67
CA SER A 1060 53.84 25.66 14.56
C SER A 1060 52.45 25.73 13.95
N ALA A 1061 51.62 24.80 14.38
CA ALA A 1061 50.19 24.74 14.05
C ALA A 1061 49.38 24.87 15.35
N LYS A 1062 48.19 25.47 15.27
CA LYS A 1062 47.28 25.55 16.41
C LYS A 1062 46.58 24.20 16.60
N LEU A 1063 46.54 23.75 17.84
CA LEU A 1063 45.81 22.56 18.26
C LEU A 1063 44.71 22.98 19.23
N LYS A 1064 43.47 22.59 18.93
CA LYS A 1064 42.37 22.64 19.89
C LYS A 1064 41.91 21.22 20.12
N VAL A 1065 42.01 20.76 21.36
CA VAL A 1065 41.46 19.49 21.80
C VAL A 1065 40.09 19.78 22.39
N GLN A 1066 39.05 19.45 21.64
CA GLN A 1066 37.69 19.42 22.14
C GLN A 1066 37.57 18.34 23.22
N ALA A 1067 36.68 18.55 24.19
CA ALA A 1067 36.23 17.43 25.01
C ALA A 1067 35.72 16.30 24.11
N ALA A 1068 35.95 15.05 24.50
CA ALA A 1068 35.32 13.93 23.82
C ALA A 1068 33.79 14.14 23.87
N PRO A 1069 33.06 13.94 22.77
CA PRO A 1069 31.61 13.83 22.83
C PRO A 1069 31.26 12.68 23.78
N SER A 1070 30.24 12.89 24.62
CA SER A 1070 29.65 11.82 25.42
C SER A 1070 28.76 10.95 24.53
N GLY A 1071 29.37 10.04 23.77
CA GLY A 1071 28.67 9.05 22.96
C GLY A 1071 29.41 8.66 21.66
N PRO A 1072 29.22 7.42 21.15
CA PRO A 1072 29.64 6.97 19.82
C PRO A 1072 28.88 7.66 18.68
N ASP A 1073 29.36 7.46 17.46
CA ASP A 1073 28.77 7.92 16.19
C ASP A 1073 28.28 6.79 15.26
N HIS A 1074 28.20 5.57 15.81
CA HIS A 1074 27.71 4.34 15.21
C HIS A 1074 26.77 3.57 16.17
N ILE A 1075 26.19 2.45 15.73
CA ILE A 1075 25.29 1.60 16.53
C ILE A 1075 26.11 0.66 17.41
N VAL A 1076 25.78 0.58 18.70
CA VAL A 1076 26.48 -0.27 19.68
C VAL A 1076 25.56 -1.35 20.25
N ILE A 1077 26.12 -2.50 20.61
CA ILE A 1077 25.44 -3.52 21.42
C ILE A 1077 25.36 -2.99 22.86
N SER A 1078 24.15 -2.82 23.40
CA SER A 1078 23.91 -2.12 24.67
C SER A 1078 23.62 -3.05 25.85
N GLU A 1079 22.61 -3.93 25.79
CA GLU A 1079 22.39 -4.97 26.81
C GLU A 1079 22.50 -6.39 26.18
N VAL A 1080 23.16 -7.32 26.87
CA VAL A 1080 23.27 -8.74 26.45
C VAL A 1080 22.93 -9.66 27.61
N ALA A 1081 21.97 -10.56 27.38
CA ALA A 1081 21.64 -11.65 28.30
C ALA A 1081 21.89 -13.01 27.64
N PRO A 1082 23.01 -13.70 27.95
CA PRO A 1082 23.31 -15.02 27.39
C PRO A 1082 22.45 -16.16 27.94
N ALA A 1083 21.63 -15.94 28.97
CA ALA A 1083 20.72 -16.91 29.58
C ALA A 1083 19.70 -16.20 30.49
N GLY A 1084 18.57 -16.85 30.79
CA GLY A 1084 17.55 -16.35 31.70
C GLY A 1084 17.58 -16.93 33.12
N PRO A 1085 16.61 -16.54 33.97
CA PRO A 1085 16.47 -17.05 35.35
C PRO A 1085 16.14 -18.55 35.42
N SER A 1086 15.42 -19.06 34.42
CA SER A 1086 14.75 -20.37 34.44
C SER A 1086 14.83 -21.15 33.13
N ASP A 1087 15.23 -20.51 32.03
CA ASP A 1087 15.57 -21.16 30.76
C ASP A 1087 16.94 -20.63 30.31
N ALA A 1088 17.81 -21.53 29.84
CA ALA A 1088 19.07 -21.16 29.21
C ALA A 1088 18.84 -20.40 27.89
N SER A 1089 17.70 -20.67 27.23
CA SER A 1089 17.30 -20.13 25.93
C SER A 1089 16.49 -18.83 26.02
N ASP A 1090 16.27 -18.27 27.22
CA ASP A 1090 15.67 -16.95 27.43
C ASP A 1090 16.75 -15.86 27.26
N GLU A 1091 17.21 -15.72 26.01
CA GLU A 1091 18.39 -14.95 25.59
C GLU A 1091 17.99 -13.73 24.74
N PHE A 1092 18.75 -12.61 24.86
CA PHE A 1092 18.58 -11.43 24.00
C PHE A 1092 19.88 -10.63 23.79
N VAL A 1093 19.89 -9.84 22.73
CA VAL A 1093 20.89 -8.81 22.39
C VAL A 1093 20.14 -7.52 22.03
N GLU A 1094 20.42 -6.46 22.75
CA GLU A 1094 19.91 -5.12 22.50
C GLU A 1094 20.96 -4.27 21.75
N LEU A 1095 20.48 -3.41 20.86
CA LEU A 1095 21.27 -2.40 20.15
C LEU A 1095 20.78 -1.00 20.55
N PHE A 1096 21.70 -0.05 20.68
CA PHE A 1096 21.42 1.36 20.94
C PHE A 1096 21.97 2.26 19.83
N ASN A 1097 21.25 3.33 19.50
CA ASN A 1097 21.68 4.35 18.55
C ASN A 1097 22.06 5.65 19.28
N PRO A 1098 23.33 5.81 19.73
CA PRO A 1098 23.79 7.04 20.38
C PRO A 1098 23.84 8.26 19.45
N THR A 1099 23.65 8.06 18.14
CA THR A 1099 23.82 9.07 17.10
C THR A 1099 22.61 10.00 16.97
N SER A 1100 22.81 11.15 16.33
CA SER A 1100 21.74 12.13 16.06
C SER A 1100 20.98 11.88 14.75
N ARG A 1101 21.01 10.66 14.21
CA ARG A 1101 20.36 10.27 12.94
C ARG A 1101 19.65 8.92 13.07
N VAL A 1102 18.60 8.74 12.29
CA VAL A 1102 18.01 7.41 12.07
C VAL A 1102 19.09 6.52 11.44
N VAL A 1103 19.18 5.26 11.86
CA VAL A 1103 19.99 4.24 11.18
C VAL A 1103 19.06 3.13 10.71
N ASP A 1104 19.14 2.85 9.41
CA ASP A 1104 18.49 1.70 8.78
C ASP A 1104 19.31 0.43 9.06
N LEU A 1105 18.65 -0.57 9.64
CA LEU A 1105 19.21 -1.88 9.99
C LEU A 1105 18.74 -2.99 9.03
N ALA A 1106 18.03 -2.65 7.94
CA ALA A 1106 17.51 -3.62 6.98
C ALA A 1106 18.61 -4.57 6.45
N GLY A 1107 18.45 -5.87 6.72
CA GLY A 1107 19.41 -6.90 6.33
C GLY A 1107 20.77 -6.86 7.04
N TRP A 1108 20.96 -5.99 8.04
CA TRP A 1108 22.15 -6.03 8.92
C TRP A 1108 22.24 -7.38 9.62
N LYS A 1109 23.44 -7.81 9.97
CA LYS A 1109 23.71 -9.15 10.46
C LYS A 1109 24.13 -9.15 11.93
N LEU A 1110 23.26 -9.65 12.79
CA LEU A 1110 23.65 -10.07 14.12
C LEU A 1110 24.37 -11.42 14.01
N GLN A 1111 25.59 -11.47 14.53
CA GLN A 1111 26.48 -12.63 14.38
C GLN A 1111 26.99 -13.13 15.73
N TYR A 1112 26.91 -14.44 15.96
CA TYR A 1112 27.41 -15.10 17.17
C TYR A 1112 28.42 -16.20 16.86
N LYS A 1113 29.44 -16.34 17.72
CA LYS A 1113 30.25 -17.56 17.83
C LYS A 1113 30.59 -17.87 19.28
N SER A 1114 30.64 -19.17 19.62
CA SER A 1114 31.24 -19.63 20.88
C SER A 1114 32.70 -19.17 20.98
N ALA A 1115 33.25 -19.09 22.20
CA ALA A 1115 34.54 -18.43 22.49
C ALA A 1115 35.62 -18.59 21.40
N THR A 1116 35.98 -19.83 21.08
CA THR A 1116 37.01 -20.21 20.08
C THR A 1116 36.44 -20.75 18.77
N GLY A 1117 35.20 -20.38 18.43
CA GLY A 1117 34.57 -20.66 17.15
C GLY A 1117 35.36 -20.04 15.99
N LYS A 1118 35.45 -20.76 14.87
CA LYS A 1118 36.27 -20.40 13.69
C LYS A 1118 35.53 -19.62 12.59
N ALA A 1119 34.22 -19.51 12.72
CA ALA A 1119 33.31 -18.74 11.88
C ALA A 1119 32.15 -18.26 12.77
N TYR A 1120 31.47 -17.21 12.34
CA TYR A 1120 30.24 -16.74 12.95
C TYR A 1120 29.01 -17.43 12.34
N ILE A 1121 28.01 -17.71 13.16
CA ILE A 1121 26.62 -17.96 12.72
C ILE A 1121 25.96 -16.60 12.53
N SER A 1122 25.25 -16.39 11.42
CA SER A 1122 24.70 -15.10 11.03
C SER A 1122 23.18 -15.15 10.91
N VAL A 1123 22.50 -14.19 11.52
CA VAL A 1123 21.08 -13.90 11.27
C VAL A 1123 20.95 -12.47 10.76
N SER A 1124 20.19 -12.30 9.67
CA SER A 1124 19.85 -10.99 9.13
C SER A 1124 18.65 -10.40 9.86
N LEU A 1125 18.72 -9.12 10.21
CA LEU A 1125 17.59 -8.36 10.74
C LEU A 1125 16.56 -8.08 9.62
N PRO A 1126 15.25 -7.97 9.96
CA PRO A 1126 14.18 -7.75 8.99
C PRO A 1126 14.39 -6.53 8.07
N ASP A 1127 13.83 -6.55 6.86
CA ASP A 1127 13.88 -5.42 5.90
C ASP A 1127 13.23 -4.12 6.40
N ASN A 1128 12.51 -4.15 7.53
CA ASN A 1128 11.92 -2.99 8.21
C ASN A 1128 12.62 -2.65 9.55
N ALA A 1129 13.76 -3.26 9.85
CA ALA A 1129 14.52 -2.96 11.07
C ALA A 1129 15.14 -1.56 10.97
N VAL A 1130 14.70 -0.64 11.84
CA VAL A 1130 15.17 0.76 11.87
C VAL A 1130 15.31 1.20 13.32
N ILE A 1131 16.42 1.87 13.64
CA ILE A 1131 16.69 2.39 14.99
C ILE A 1131 16.75 3.93 14.97
N GLN A 1132 15.85 4.56 15.73
CA GLN A 1132 15.71 6.02 15.81
C GLN A 1132 16.93 6.67 16.47
N PRO A 1133 17.21 7.97 16.25
CA PRO A 1133 18.21 8.69 17.05
C PRO A 1133 17.89 8.52 18.53
N ARG A 1134 18.88 8.08 19.33
CA ARG A 1134 18.70 7.76 20.75
C ARG A 1134 17.68 6.67 21.07
N GLY A 1135 17.26 5.89 20.07
CA GLY A 1135 16.39 4.73 20.24
C GLY A 1135 17.15 3.41 20.44
N TYR A 1136 16.39 2.38 20.77
CA TYR A 1136 16.83 1.01 21.00
C TYR A 1136 16.26 0.05 19.96
N TYR A 1137 16.87 -1.12 19.80
CA TYR A 1137 16.34 -2.22 18.97
C TYR A 1137 16.72 -3.58 19.58
N LEU A 1138 15.72 -4.40 19.90
CA LEU A 1138 15.88 -5.63 20.68
C LEU A 1138 15.76 -6.88 19.80
N VAL A 1139 16.82 -7.69 19.76
CA VAL A 1139 16.84 -8.97 19.05
C VAL A 1139 16.84 -10.11 20.06
N VAL A 1140 16.00 -11.14 19.87
CA VAL A 1140 15.77 -12.18 20.89
C VAL A 1140 15.82 -13.62 20.35
N HIS A 1141 16.14 -14.58 21.21
CA HIS A 1141 15.92 -16.00 20.89
C HIS A 1141 14.41 -16.35 20.97
N ALA A 1142 13.94 -17.38 20.26
CA ALA A 1142 12.52 -17.75 20.19
C ALA A 1142 11.89 -18.13 21.55
N SER A 1143 12.68 -18.55 22.54
CA SER A 1143 12.19 -18.81 23.91
C SER A 1143 12.16 -17.58 24.82
N TYR A 1144 12.56 -16.39 24.34
CA TYR A 1144 12.58 -15.18 25.15
C TYR A 1144 11.19 -14.80 25.66
N ALA A 1145 11.02 -14.85 26.98
CA ALA A 1145 9.72 -14.69 27.63
C ALA A 1145 9.51 -13.28 28.20
N GLY A 1146 10.55 -12.43 28.21
CA GLY A 1146 10.57 -11.13 28.88
C GLY A 1146 9.66 -10.04 28.28
N THR A 1147 9.79 -8.86 28.87
CA THR A 1147 9.11 -7.60 28.51
C THR A 1147 10.18 -6.50 28.52
N PRO A 1148 10.24 -5.60 27.51
CA PRO A 1148 9.43 -5.53 26.28
C PRO A 1148 9.64 -6.75 25.38
N LYS A 1149 8.90 -6.83 24.26
CA LYS A 1149 9.13 -7.89 23.25
C LYS A 1149 10.24 -7.49 22.29
N GLY A 1150 10.94 -8.50 21.77
CA GLY A 1150 11.93 -8.30 20.72
C GLY A 1150 11.29 -7.75 19.46
N ASP A 1151 11.96 -6.77 18.85
CA ASP A 1151 11.60 -6.20 17.55
C ASP A 1151 11.97 -7.16 16.40
N ALA A 1152 12.96 -8.03 16.63
CA ALA A 1152 13.35 -9.14 15.77
C ALA A 1152 13.72 -10.38 16.59
N SER A 1153 13.79 -11.54 15.94
CA SER A 1153 14.25 -12.78 16.57
C SER A 1153 15.19 -13.58 15.68
N TRP A 1154 16.21 -14.21 16.28
CA TRP A 1154 17.08 -15.17 15.61
C TRP A 1154 16.55 -16.62 15.67
N GLY A 1155 15.26 -16.79 15.94
CA GLY A 1155 14.61 -18.09 15.96
C GLY A 1155 15.31 -19.02 16.96
N THR A 1156 15.89 -20.11 16.43
CA THR A 1156 16.76 -21.02 17.18
C THR A 1156 18.13 -21.21 16.51
N ASP A 1157 18.57 -20.23 15.71
CA ASP A 1157 19.75 -20.38 14.82
C ASP A 1157 21.07 -20.43 15.60
N PHE A 1158 21.13 -19.74 16.75
CA PHE A 1158 22.19 -19.90 17.74
C PHE A 1158 21.65 -19.76 19.17
N SER A 1159 22.47 -20.25 20.11
CA SER A 1159 22.29 -20.05 21.55
C SER A 1159 23.64 -19.65 22.18
N MET A 1160 23.59 -18.57 22.95
CA MET A 1160 24.70 -17.98 23.68
C MET A 1160 25.03 -18.76 24.97
N SER A 1161 24.01 -19.33 25.62
CA SER A 1161 24.18 -20.19 26.80
C SER A 1161 24.87 -21.52 26.48
N ALA A 1162 24.72 -22.03 25.25
CA ALA A 1162 25.27 -23.32 24.82
C ALA A 1162 26.82 -23.38 24.72
N SER A 1163 27.54 -22.29 25.03
CA SER A 1163 29.01 -22.25 24.93
C SER A 1163 29.72 -23.10 25.98
N ARG A 1164 30.29 -24.23 25.52
CA ARG A 1164 31.07 -25.21 26.32
C ARG A 1164 32.31 -24.67 27.03
N THR A 1165 32.63 -23.39 26.85
CA THR A 1165 33.86 -22.74 27.35
C THR A 1165 33.60 -21.58 28.31
N GLY A 1166 32.32 -21.26 28.59
CA GLY A 1166 31.97 -20.15 29.50
C GLY A 1166 32.25 -18.77 28.91
N GLY A 1167 32.10 -18.61 27.60
CA GLY A 1167 32.32 -17.34 26.89
C GLY A 1167 31.86 -17.38 25.44
N GLY A 1168 31.60 -16.22 24.88
CA GLY A 1168 31.09 -16.04 23.52
C GLY A 1168 31.57 -14.73 22.91
N ASN A 1169 31.31 -14.56 21.62
CA ASN A 1169 31.60 -13.35 20.88
C ASN A 1169 30.38 -13.03 20.00
N LEU A 1170 29.85 -11.83 20.16
CA LEU A 1170 28.81 -11.22 19.34
C LEU A 1170 29.43 -10.13 18.46
N ARG A 1171 28.79 -9.84 17.34
CA ARG A 1171 28.99 -8.59 16.59
C ARG A 1171 27.79 -8.24 15.73
N ILE A 1172 27.73 -6.97 15.33
CA ILE A 1172 26.70 -6.39 14.47
C ILE A 1172 27.37 -5.63 13.31
N GLY A 1173 26.69 -5.57 12.16
CA GLY A 1173 27.15 -4.82 10.99
C GLY A 1173 26.22 -4.93 9.78
N PRO A 1174 26.44 -4.14 8.70
CA PRO A 1174 25.60 -4.08 7.51
C PRO A 1174 25.58 -5.39 6.69
N PRO A 1175 24.71 -5.50 5.66
CA PRO A 1175 24.49 -6.75 4.91
C PRO A 1175 25.75 -7.40 4.29
N GLU A 1176 26.80 -6.64 4.02
CA GLU A 1176 28.09 -7.14 3.51
C GLU A 1176 28.92 -7.92 4.54
N LEU A 1177 28.60 -7.85 5.84
CA LEU A 1177 29.32 -8.56 6.90
C LEU A 1177 29.37 -10.07 6.62
N THR A 1178 30.57 -10.62 6.46
CA THR A 1178 30.77 -12.06 6.19
C THR A 1178 30.96 -12.83 7.49
N GLU A 1179 31.03 -14.16 7.44
CA GLU A 1179 31.25 -15.01 8.62
C GLU A 1179 32.72 -15.04 9.10
N LYS A 1180 33.62 -14.32 8.42
CA LYS A 1180 35.06 -14.28 8.71
C LYS A 1180 35.35 -13.60 10.03
N LEU A 1181 36.24 -14.18 10.83
CA LEU A 1181 36.62 -13.65 12.15
C LEU A 1181 36.99 -12.16 12.12
N ASN A 1182 37.88 -11.77 11.19
CA ASN A 1182 38.32 -10.38 11.03
C ASN A 1182 37.67 -9.82 9.77
N ASP A 1183 36.56 -9.10 9.92
CA ASP A 1183 35.81 -8.47 8.82
C ASP A 1183 35.69 -6.96 9.06
N PRO A 1184 36.18 -6.09 8.14
CA PRO A 1184 36.11 -4.64 8.31
C PRO A 1184 34.68 -4.06 8.24
N ALA A 1185 33.66 -4.86 7.88
CA ALA A 1185 32.26 -4.48 8.01
C ALA A 1185 31.69 -4.70 9.44
N THR A 1186 32.52 -5.06 10.42
CA THR A 1186 32.10 -5.09 11.82
C THR A 1186 31.88 -3.66 12.33
N VAL A 1187 30.69 -3.34 12.81
CA VAL A 1187 30.33 -2.00 13.33
C VAL A 1187 30.55 -1.90 14.84
N ASP A 1188 30.16 -2.94 15.58
CA ASP A 1188 30.38 -3.09 17.04
C ASP A 1188 30.44 -4.59 17.39
N ALA A 1189 31.24 -4.95 18.39
CA ALA A 1189 31.50 -6.35 18.77
C ALA A 1189 31.73 -6.53 20.28
N PHE A 1190 30.94 -7.43 20.88
CA PHE A 1190 31.00 -7.73 22.30
C PHE A 1190 31.47 -9.18 22.55
N ALA A 1191 32.59 -9.36 23.25
CA ALA A 1191 33.00 -10.68 23.73
C ALA A 1191 33.07 -10.75 25.27
N TYR A 1192 32.71 -11.93 25.80
CA TYR A 1192 32.56 -12.16 27.23
C TYR A 1192 33.16 -13.49 27.68
N GLY A 1193 33.57 -13.54 28.95
CA GLY A 1193 34.18 -14.70 29.59
C GLY A 1193 35.49 -15.10 28.90
N THR A 1194 35.48 -16.24 28.20
CA THR A 1194 36.63 -16.78 27.46
C THR A 1194 36.68 -16.39 25.97
N GLY A 1195 35.83 -15.48 25.50
CA GLY A 1195 35.80 -15.00 24.11
C GLY A 1195 37.15 -14.49 23.59
N ASP A 1196 37.51 -14.87 22.36
CA ASP A 1196 38.80 -14.56 21.72
C ASP A 1196 38.75 -13.42 20.69
N SER A 1197 37.57 -12.83 20.46
CA SER A 1197 37.32 -11.76 19.48
C SER A 1197 36.63 -10.52 20.09
N PRO A 1198 37.18 -9.91 21.17
CA PRO A 1198 36.65 -8.68 21.76
C PRO A 1198 37.02 -7.41 20.98
N GLU A 1199 36.32 -6.32 21.25
CA GLU A 1199 36.93 -4.98 21.23
C GLU A 1199 37.83 -4.86 22.46
N GLY A 1200 39.12 -4.60 22.26
CA GLY A 1200 40.10 -4.45 23.35
C GLY A 1200 40.29 -5.75 24.14
N SER A 1201 39.59 -5.90 25.26
CA SER A 1201 39.59 -7.10 26.10
C SER A 1201 38.17 -7.55 26.46
N ALA A 1202 37.96 -8.88 26.42
CA ALA A 1202 36.65 -9.49 26.67
C ALA A 1202 36.21 -9.27 28.12
N PHE A 1203 34.92 -8.99 28.32
CA PHE A 1203 34.38 -8.73 29.66
C PHE A 1203 34.51 -10.00 30.54
N PRO A 1204 35.30 -9.98 31.63
CA PRO A 1204 35.87 -11.22 32.20
C PRO A 1204 34.94 -11.99 33.15
N SER A 1205 33.82 -11.41 33.55
CA SER A 1205 32.85 -12.02 34.48
C SER A 1205 31.62 -12.55 33.74
N ILE A 1206 30.78 -13.32 34.43
CA ILE A 1206 29.49 -13.83 33.93
C ILE A 1206 28.39 -13.33 34.87
N PRO A 1207 27.24 -12.84 34.36
CA PRO A 1207 26.11 -12.48 35.22
C PRO A 1207 25.62 -13.68 36.04
N VAL A 1208 25.00 -13.38 37.18
CA VAL A 1208 24.19 -14.39 37.89
C VAL A 1208 22.97 -14.76 37.04
N ALA A 1209 22.39 -15.93 37.27
CA ALA A 1209 21.10 -16.26 36.63
C ALA A 1209 20.07 -15.16 36.97
N ALA A 1210 19.35 -14.68 35.94
CA ALA A 1210 18.51 -13.46 35.92
C ALA A 1210 19.21 -12.10 35.66
N GLY A 1211 20.54 -12.06 35.48
CA GLY A 1211 21.30 -10.84 35.15
C GLY A 1211 21.72 -10.73 33.67
N SER A 1212 22.46 -9.67 33.38
CA SER A 1212 22.91 -9.26 32.02
C SER A 1212 24.26 -8.54 32.07
N TYR A 1213 24.85 -8.35 30.88
CA TYR A 1213 25.89 -7.37 30.60
C TYR A 1213 25.24 -6.08 30.09
N GLU A 1214 25.56 -4.94 30.69
CA GLU A 1214 25.06 -3.62 30.30
C GLU A 1214 26.22 -2.73 29.87
N ARG A 1215 26.17 -2.12 28.69
CA ARG A 1215 27.06 -1.04 28.26
C ARG A 1215 26.72 0.21 29.06
N LYS A 1216 27.72 0.81 29.70
CA LYS A 1216 27.54 1.99 30.55
C LYS A 1216 26.93 3.17 29.77
N ALA A 1217 26.34 4.14 30.46
CA ALA A 1217 26.09 5.44 29.86
C ALA A 1217 27.33 6.35 29.83
N SER A 1218 28.27 6.16 30.77
CA SER A 1218 29.51 6.93 30.84
C SER A 1218 30.69 6.12 31.41
N VAL A 1219 31.93 6.58 31.19
CA VAL A 1219 33.14 6.03 31.83
C VAL A 1219 33.05 5.96 33.37
N THR A 1220 32.20 6.79 34.00
CA THR A 1220 31.97 6.83 35.46
C THR A 1220 30.85 5.90 35.94
N SER A 1221 30.07 5.32 35.03
CA SER A 1221 28.86 4.58 35.39
C SER A 1221 29.15 3.22 36.00
N THR A 1222 28.24 2.81 36.89
CA THR A 1222 28.33 1.60 37.71
C THR A 1222 26.99 0.87 37.68
N SER A 1223 26.99 -0.43 37.98
CA SER A 1223 25.76 -1.24 38.10
C SER A 1223 24.65 -0.53 38.91
N GLY A 1224 24.99 0.06 40.06
CA GLY A 1224 24.03 0.78 40.91
C GLY A 1224 23.64 2.19 40.44
N THR A 1225 24.37 2.80 39.51
CA THR A 1225 23.94 4.08 38.87
C THR A 1225 23.13 3.86 37.60
N MET A 1226 23.31 2.71 36.93
CA MET A 1226 22.51 2.24 35.78
C MET A 1226 21.19 1.56 36.19
N GLU A 1227 21.12 0.85 37.33
CA GLU A 1227 19.92 0.05 37.68
C GLU A 1227 18.71 0.88 38.15
N ASP A 1228 18.93 1.85 39.05
CA ASP A 1228 17.87 2.66 39.68
C ASP A 1228 18.42 4.10 40.00
N GLY A 1229 19.43 4.57 39.26
CA GLY A 1229 20.28 5.70 39.63
C GLY A 1229 20.37 6.84 38.61
N ALA A 1230 21.38 7.71 38.77
CA ALA A 1230 21.55 8.93 38.00
C ALA A 1230 21.92 8.73 36.52
N ASP A 1231 22.34 7.51 36.14
CA ASP A 1231 22.79 7.19 34.79
C ASP A 1231 21.76 6.37 33.99
N ALA A 1232 20.67 5.93 34.65
CA ALA A 1232 19.67 4.98 34.14
C ALA A 1232 18.75 5.53 33.02
N LEU A 1233 19.00 6.75 32.55
CA LEU A 1233 18.28 7.45 31.47
C LEU A 1233 19.23 8.39 30.68
N LEU A 1234 20.49 7.98 30.50
CA LEU A 1234 21.53 8.76 29.80
C LEU A 1234 22.02 8.10 28.48
N GLY A 1235 21.37 7.02 28.06
CA GLY A 1235 21.67 6.20 26.89
C GLY A 1235 22.82 5.21 27.13
N ASN A 1236 22.60 3.92 26.88
CA ASN A 1236 23.58 2.82 27.05
C ASN A 1236 24.73 2.84 26.00
N GLY A 1237 25.38 4.00 25.82
CA GLY A 1237 26.25 4.29 24.69
C GLY A 1237 27.75 4.18 24.92
N GLN A 1238 28.27 4.02 26.14
CA GLN A 1238 29.72 4.13 26.40
C GLN A 1238 30.54 3.15 25.56
N ASP A 1239 31.34 3.69 24.65
CA ASP A 1239 32.36 2.96 23.89
C ASP A 1239 33.74 3.60 24.08
N SER A 1240 34.73 2.74 24.21
CA SER A 1240 36.15 3.06 24.23
C SER A 1240 36.97 2.06 23.42
N GLY A 1241 36.32 1.10 22.74
CA GLY A 1241 36.95 -0.04 22.09
C GLY A 1241 37.54 -1.06 23.07
N ASP A 1242 37.00 -1.19 24.29
CA ASP A 1242 37.43 -2.19 25.28
C ASP A 1242 36.24 -2.72 26.10
N ASN A 1243 35.69 -3.89 25.71
CA ASN A 1243 34.45 -4.42 26.31
C ASN A 1243 34.55 -4.55 27.84
N ALA A 1244 35.72 -4.85 28.39
CA ALA A 1244 35.95 -4.93 29.85
C ALA A 1244 35.92 -3.55 30.55
N ALA A 1245 36.19 -2.46 29.83
CA ALA A 1245 36.11 -1.09 30.33
C ALA A 1245 34.70 -0.50 30.13
N ASP A 1246 33.99 -0.89 29.08
CA ASP A 1246 32.74 -0.26 28.65
C ASP A 1246 31.47 -0.87 29.28
N PHE A 1247 31.50 -2.14 29.69
CA PHE A 1247 30.33 -2.83 30.28
C PHE A 1247 30.35 -2.90 31.82
N VAL A 1248 29.20 -3.26 32.41
CA VAL A 1248 28.99 -3.69 33.80
C VAL A 1248 28.08 -4.93 33.85
N LEU A 1249 28.00 -5.59 35.01
CA LEU A 1249 26.96 -6.59 35.27
C LEU A 1249 25.73 -5.93 35.91
N ARG A 1250 24.54 -6.30 35.46
CA ARG A 1250 23.27 -6.03 36.17
C ARG A 1250 22.77 -7.29 36.88
N ALA A 1251 22.16 -7.10 38.05
CA ALA A 1251 21.46 -8.15 38.79
C ALA A 1251 20.02 -8.35 38.30
N LYS A 1252 19.46 -7.33 37.62
CA LYS A 1252 18.18 -7.40 36.90
C LYS A 1252 18.39 -6.96 35.44
N ARG A 1253 17.99 -7.81 34.49
CA ARG A 1253 17.83 -7.43 33.07
C ARG A 1253 16.74 -6.36 32.93
N GLN A 1254 16.92 -5.34 32.09
CA GLN A 1254 15.90 -4.32 31.80
C GLN A 1254 15.90 -3.90 30.32
N PRO A 1255 15.74 -4.82 29.36
CA PRO A 1255 15.93 -4.50 27.96
C PRO A 1255 14.98 -3.41 27.46
N GLN A 1256 15.44 -2.64 26.49
CA GLN A 1256 14.69 -1.64 25.74
C GLN A 1256 14.54 -2.10 24.29
N ASN A 1257 13.46 -1.69 23.62
CA ASN A 1257 13.17 -2.06 22.24
C ASN A 1257 12.76 -0.83 21.42
N SER A 1258 12.36 -0.99 20.16
CA SER A 1258 11.93 0.11 19.29
C SER A 1258 10.68 0.86 19.77
N SER A 1259 9.97 0.34 20.78
CA SER A 1259 8.85 1.02 21.46
C SER A 1259 9.22 1.70 22.78
N SER A 1260 10.46 1.53 23.26
CA SER A 1260 10.99 2.29 24.40
C SER A 1260 11.17 3.77 24.04
N PRO A 1261 11.07 4.70 25.01
CA PRO A 1261 11.44 6.09 24.81
C PRO A 1261 12.90 6.26 24.36
N THR A 1262 13.17 7.31 23.60
CA THR A 1262 14.52 7.70 23.19
C THR A 1262 15.22 8.56 24.26
N GLU A 1263 16.53 8.40 24.46
CA GLU A 1263 17.34 9.04 25.53
C GLU A 1263 18.32 10.15 25.08
#